data_AF-A0A9N9WZL2-F1
#
_entry.id   AF-A0A9N9WZL2-F1
#
_cell.length_a   1.000
_cell.length_b   1.000
_cell.length_c   1.000
_cell.angle_alpha   90.00
_cell.angle_beta   90.00
_cell.angle_gamma   90.00
#
_symmetry.space_group_name_H-M   'P 1'
#
loop_
_entity.id
_entity.type
_entity.pdbx_description
1 polymer ?
#
loop_
_entity_poly.entity_id
_entity_poly.type
_entity_poly.pdbx_seq_one_letter_code
_entity_poly.pdbx_strand_id
1 'polypeptide(L)'
;MKLFLLTVFVALFAGAYSTPIEYNAPRFGIAPDEDGRMHVFDMNAAEVEPEPSFNADTDVIFLLFTRRNRSAGQRITFDMNTVRNSNWVAANGARFIIHGWNSNQNTALNTFIRNSFLDRADHNVVVVDWGAGAQTPNYLTARNRVGATGAAVARLVNAMRTAALTAPARVIIVGHSLGSHVAGHAGKLITGPQVAAIYGTDPAGPLFNVNSPADRLHSTDAVYTEALHTNAGTLGFDEPITHASFYPNWGSTQPGCGIDATGACAHERSNLFYSESVNSNRFVARQCTGYAQITSRNCPGTGTTGVMGGDAGKSLRGVFFLETNSASPFARAYSTPIEYNAPRFGIAPDEDGRMHVFDMNAAEVEPEPSFNADTDVIFLLFTRRNRNAGQRITFDMNTVRNSNWIAGNGARFIIHGWNSNQNTGMNTFIRNSLLDRADHNVVVVDWGAGAQTPNYLTARNRVGAVGAAVARLVNAMRTAALTAPARVIIIGHSLGGHVSGHAGKLITGPQVAAIYATDPAGPLFNINTPTDRLHSTDAVYTEALHTNAGVLGFDQPITHASFYPNWGTTQPGCGTDATGACAHERSNLFYSESVNSNRFVSRQCTGYAQITSRNCPGTGTTASMGGDAGKSLRGVFFLETNAASPFARG
;
A
#
# COMPACT_ATOMS: atom_id res chain seq x y z
N MET A 1 -77.49 28.67 11.13
CA MET A 1 -78.32 27.48 10.83
C MET A 1 -77.39 26.43 10.25
N LYS A 2 -77.41 25.21 10.82
CA LYS A 2 -76.45 24.12 10.62
C LYS A 2 -76.30 23.67 9.16
N LEU A 3 -75.08 23.30 8.76
CA LEU A 3 -74.86 21.98 8.15
C LEU A 3 -73.41 21.51 8.33
N PHE A 4 -73.28 20.33 8.94
CA PHE A 4 -72.04 19.57 9.13
C PHE A 4 -71.49 19.10 7.78
N LEU A 5 -70.18 19.19 7.56
CA LEU A 5 -69.48 18.31 6.61
C LEU A 5 -68.30 17.63 7.29
N LEU A 6 -68.37 16.30 7.24
CA LEU A 6 -67.43 15.31 7.72
C LEU A 6 -66.08 15.46 7.00
N THR A 7 -65.00 15.64 7.75
CA THR A 7 -63.62 15.60 7.20
C THR A 7 -63.14 14.15 7.23
N VAL A 8 -63.04 13.53 6.05
CA VAL A 8 -62.35 12.26 5.85
C VAL A 8 -60.87 12.56 5.60
N PHE A 9 -60.00 12.10 6.50
CA PHE A 9 -58.55 12.06 6.28
C PHE A 9 -58.23 10.95 5.28
N VAL A 10 -57.92 11.30 4.03
CA VAL A 10 -57.20 10.42 3.10
C VAL A 10 -55.73 10.78 3.19
N ALA A 11 -54.94 9.92 3.85
CA ALA A 11 -53.49 10.00 3.81
C ALA A 11 -53.01 9.64 2.40
N LEU A 12 -52.65 10.65 1.61
CA LEU A 12 -51.85 10.49 0.40
C LEU A 12 -50.42 10.16 0.82
N PHE A 13 -50.07 8.87 0.79
CA PHE A 13 -48.68 8.43 0.69
C PHE A 13 -48.15 8.88 -0.67
N ALA A 14 -47.57 10.07 -0.72
CA ALA A 14 -46.62 10.41 -1.77
C ALA A 14 -45.39 9.53 -1.53
N GLY A 15 -45.24 8.49 -2.35
CA GLY A 15 -44.04 7.68 -2.39
C GLY A 15 -42.84 8.58 -2.61
N ALA A 16 -41.97 8.65 -1.61
CA ALA A 16 -40.61 9.12 -1.81
C ALA A 16 -39.96 8.11 -2.77
N TYR A 17 -39.92 8.44 -4.05
CA TYR A 17 -38.96 7.83 -4.96
C TYR A 17 -37.60 8.13 -4.37
N SER A 18 -36.95 7.09 -3.81
CA SER A 18 -35.52 7.11 -3.60
C SER A 18 -34.88 7.34 -4.97
N THR A 19 -34.42 8.56 -5.20
CA THR A 19 -33.46 8.81 -6.27
C THR A 19 -32.27 7.88 -6.01
N PRO A 20 -31.75 7.17 -7.03
CA PRO A 20 -30.49 6.47 -6.86
C PRO A 20 -29.48 7.53 -6.43
N ILE A 21 -28.77 7.27 -5.34
CA ILE A 21 -27.57 8.03 -4.99
C ILE A 21 -26.59 7.73 -6.14
N GLU A 22 -26.51 8.63 -7.11
CA GLU A 22 -25.41 8.65 -8.07
C GLU A 22 -24.13 8.83 -7.24
N TYR A 23 -23.38 7.75 -7.10
CA TYR A 23 -21.96 7.86 -6.81
C TYR A 23 -21.36 8.70 -7.93
N ASN A 24 -20.99 9.95 -7.64
CA ASN A 24 -20.20 10.75 -8.56
C ASN A 24 -18.87 10.01 -8.79
N ALA A 25 -18.82 9.20 -9.84
CA ALA A 25 -17.58 8.60 -10.31
C ALA A 25 -16.61 9.75 -10.62
N PRO A 26 -15.31 9.62 -10.27
CA PRO A 26 -14.33 10.63 -10.60
C PRO A 26 -14.35 10.88 -12.11
N ARG A 27 -14.44 12.15 -12.52
CA ARG A 27 -14.49 12.53 -13.94
C ARG A 27 -13.26 12.07 -14.70
N PHE A 28 -12.11 11.96 -14.05
CA PHE A 28 -10.88 11.50 -14.68
C PHE A 28 -10.35 10.26 -13.96
N GLY A 29 -10.03 9.23 -14.74
CA GLY A 29 -9.33 8.04 -14.32
C GLY A 29 -7.86 8.11 -14.75
N ILE A 30 -7.03 7.29 -14.12
CA ILE A 30 -5.63 7.12 -14.51
C ILE A 30 -5.40 5.63 -14.69
N ALA A 31 -4.84 5.23 -15.83
CA ALA A 31 -4.40 3.86 -16.07
C ALA A 31 -3.02 3.88 -16.73
N PRO A 32 -2.19 2.85 -16.53
CA PRO A 32 -0.96 2.67 -17.25
C PRO A 32 -1.20 1.96 -18.57
N ASP A 33 -0.29 2.16 -19.50
CA ASP A 33 -0.02 1.18 -20.55
C ASP A 33 0.88 0.04 -20.07
N GLU A 34 1.10 -0.99 -20.88
CA GLU A 34 1.96 -2.12 -20.52
C GLU A 34 3.47 -1.74 -20.43
N ASP A 35 3.88 -0.54 -20.86
CA ASP A 35 5.22 0.02 -20.60
C ASP A 35 5.28 0.74 -19.24
N GLY A 36 4.16 0.78 -18.51
CA GLY A 36 3.99 1.47 -17.23
C GLY A 36 3.90 2.99 -17.33
N ARG A 37 3.68 3.55 -18.52
CA ARG A 37 3.41 4.99 -18.69
C ARG A 37 1.97 5.29 -18.35
N MET A 38 1.78 6.34 -17.56
CA MET A 38 0.46 6.74 -17.10
C MET A 38 -0.26 7.63 -18.09
N HIS A 39 -1.53 7.35 -18.25
CA HIS A 39 -2.45 8.11 -19.09
C HIS A 39 -3.64 8.53 -18.22
N VAL A 40 -3.93 9.83 -18.23
CA VAL A 40 -5.12 10.39 -17.61
C VAL A 40 -6.23 10.38 -18.65
N PHE A 41 -7.38 9.79 -18.33
CA PHE A 41 -8.52 9.69 -19.24
C PHE A 41 -9.79 10.22 -18.59
N ASP A 42 -10.65 10.89 -19.36
CA ASP A 42 -11.96 11.37 -18.88
C ASP A 42 -12.96 10.20 -18.89
N MET A 43 -13.46 9.83 -17.72
CA MET A 43 -14.46 8.78 -17.50
C MET A 43 -15.86 9.21 -17.94
N ASN A 44 -16.07 10.50 -18.17
CA ASN A 44 -17.33 11.12 -18.57
C ASN A 44 -17.26 11.79 -19.96
N ALA A 45 -16.17 11.58 -20.72
CA ALA A 45 -16.06 12.15 -22.06
C ALA A 45 -17.12 11.54 -22.98
N ALA A 46 -18.20 12.29 -23.20
CA ALA A 46 -18.94 12.21 -24.45
C ALA A 46 -17.99 12.72 -25.55
N GLU A 47 -17.60 11.80 -26.43
CA GLU A 47 -16.75 11.94 -27.61
C GLU A 47 -16.51 13.38 -28.12
N VAL A 48 -15.23 13.76 -28.28
CA VAL A 48 -14.86 14.94 -29.11
C VAL A 48 -13.61 14.72 -29.99
N GLU A 49 -12.78 13.70 -29.76
CA GLU A 49 -11.70 13.36 -30.71
C GLU A 49 -12.21 12.29 -31.70
N PRO A 50 -12.09 12.49 -33.03
CA PRO A 50 -12.46 11.47 -34.01
C PRO A 50 -11.49 10.28 -33.92
N GLU A 51 -11.90 9.24 -33.19
CA GLU A 51 -11.17 7.98 -33.10
C GLU A 51 -11.30 7.19 -34.41
N PRO A 52 -10.26 6.42 -34.81
CA PRO A 52 -10.37 5.50 -35.93
C PRO A 52 -11.51 4.51 -35.73
N SER A 53 -12.29 4.26 -36.78
CA SER A 53 -13.30 3.19 -36.75
C SER A 53 -12.63 1.86 -36.44
N PHE A 54 -13.14 1.12 -35.46
CA PHE A 54 -12.64 -0.21 -35.11
C PHE A 54 -13.62 -1.28 -35.55
N ASN A 55 -13.16 -2.20 -36.38
CA ASN A 55 -13.86 -3.40 -36.76
C ASN A 55 -13.07 -4.63 -36.31
N ALA A 56 -13.57 -5.30 -35.27
CA ALA A 56 -12.90 -6.45 -34.67
C ALA A 56 -12.64 -7.60 -35.66
N ASP A 57 -13.36 -7.66 -36.78
CA ASP A 57 -13.22 -8.71 -37.80
C ASP A 57 -11.99 -8.53 -38.68
N THR A 58 -11.54 -7.29 -38.86
CA THR A 58 -10.40 -6.95 -39.71
C THR A 58 -9.19 -6.53 -38.89
N ASP A 59 -9.45 -5.90 -37.75
CA ASP A 59 -8.45 -5.17 -36.98
C ASP A 59 -7.84 -6.01 -35.87
N VAL A 60 -8.53 -7.06 -35.43
CA VAL A 60 -7.96 -8.08 -34.53
C VAL A 60 -7.10 -9.04 -35.34
N ILE A 61 -5.83 -9.14 -34.99
CA ILE A 61 -4.84 -9.99 -35.65
C ILE A 61 -4.57 -11.20 -34.77
N PHE A 62 -4.64 -12.40 -35.36
CA PHE A 62 -4.30 -13.64 -34.69
C PHE A 62 -2.97 -14.16 -35.20
N LEU A 63 -1.96 -14.19 -34.34
CA LEU A 63 -0.63 -14.69 -34.69
C LEU A 63 -0.37 -16.04 -34.03
N LEU A 64 -0.21 -17.08 -34.85
CA LEU A 64 0.15 -18.41 -34.42
C LEU A 64 1.65 -18.56 -34.23
N PHE A 65 2.03 -19.06 -33.06
CA PHE A 65 3.35 -19.50 -32.70
C PHE A 65 3.33 -20.97 -32.27
N THR A 66 4.34 -21.70 -32.71
CA THR A 66 4.63 -23.08 -32.30
C THR A 66 6.12 -23.20 -32.03
N ARG A 67 6.59 -24.36 -31.55
CA ARG A 67 8.03 -24.61 -31.43
C ARG A 67 8.79 -24.46 -32.75
N ARG A 68 8.10 -24.57 -33.91
CA ARG A 68 8.69 -24.41 -35.25
C ARG A 68 8.90 -22.95 -35.66
N ASN A 69 8.19 -22.01 -35.03
CA ASN A 69 8.20 -20.60 -35.39
C ASN A 69 8.08 -19.70 -34.15
N ARG A 70 8.96 -19.91 -33.17
CA ARG A 70 8.88 -19.24 -31.85
C ARG A 70 8.98 -17.72 -31.89
N SER A 71 9.74 -17.18 -32.84
CA SER A 71 10.02 -15.74 -32.98
C SER A 71 9.20 -15.04 -34.06
N ALA A 72 8.64 -15.78 -35.02
CA ALA A 72 7.92 -15.23 -36.17
C ALA A 72 6.52 -15.84 -36.27
N GLY A 73 5.51 -15.08 -35.87
CA GLY A 73 4.12 -15.53 -35.86
C GLY A 73 3.54 -15.67 -37.27
N GLN A 74 2.77 -16.73 -37.50
CA GLN A 74 2.00 -16.90 -38.73
C GLN A 74 0.61 -16.32 -38.53
N ARG A 75 0.21 -15.36 -39.36
CA ARG A 75 -1.14 -14.79 -39.29
C ARG A 75 -2.17 -15.85 -39.69
N ILE A 76 -3.08 -16.15 -38.79
CA ILE A 76 -4.28 -16.96 -39.05
C ILE A 76 -5.52 -16.06 -39.04
N THR A 77 -6.55 -16.47 -39.75
CA THR A 77 -7.77 -15.67 -39.94
C THR A 77 -9.02 -16.53 -39.82
N PHE A 78 -10.19 -15.93 -40.04
CA PHE A 78 -11.46 -16.66 -40.12
C PHE A 78 -11.54 -17.60 -41.33
N ASP A 79 -10.65 -17.47 -42.32
CA ASP A 79 -10.45 -18.48 -43.35
C ASP A 79 -9.59 -19.63 -42.81
N MET A 80 -10.20 -20.80 -42.65
CA MET A 80 -9.56 -21.99 -42.10
C MET A 80 -8.41 -22.53 -42.97
N ASN A 81 -8.29 -22.13 -44.23
CA ASN A 81 -7.12 -22.46 -45.04
C ASN A 81 -5.85 -21.81 -44.48
N THR A 82 -5.95 -20.61 -43.91
CA THR A 82 -4.80 -19.95 -43.27
C THR A 82 -4.31 -20.76 -42.07
N VAL A 83 -5.21 -21.37 -41.31
CA VAL A 83 -4.87 -22.26 -40.19
C VAL A 83 -4.26 -23.56 -40.72
N ARG A 84 -4.89 -24.21 -41.72
CA ARG A 84 -4.41 -25.48 -42.30
C ARG A 84 -3.02 -25.37 -42.95
N ASN A 85 -2.72 -24.22 -43.53
CA ASN A 85 -1.45 -23.94 -44.21
C ASN A 85 -0.37 -23.35 -43.27
N SER A 86 -0.70 -23.16 -41.99
CA SER A 86 0.25 -22.73 -40.96
C SER A 86 0.89 -23.92 -40.25
N ASN A 87 1.70 -23.66 -39.22
CA ASN A 87 2.27 -24.68 -38.35
C ASN A 87 1.25 -25.27 -37.34
N TRP A 88 -0.04 -24.96 -37.46
CA TRP A 88 -1.07 -25.45 -36.56
C TRP A 88 -1.14 -26.98 -36.56
N VAL A 89 -1.18 -27.59 -35.38
CA VAL A 89 -1.35 -29.03 -35.21
C VAL A 89 -2.63 -29.29 -34.43
N ALA A 90 -3.64 -29.89 -35.08
CA ALA A 90 -4.97 -30.08 -34.48
C ALA A 90 -4.96 -30.97 -33.21
N ALA A 91 -4.00 -31.87 -33.10
CA ALA A 91 -3.82 -32.70 -31.91
C ALA A 91 -3.26 -31.92 -30.71
N ASN A 92 -2.66 -30.75 -30.90
CA ASN A 92 -2.03 -29.98 -29.83
C ASN A 92 -3.05 -29.11 -29.07
N GLY A 93 -2.74 -28.77 -27.81
CA GLY A 93 -3.55 -27.82 -27.04
C GLY A 93 -3.45 -26.41 -27.61
N ALA A 94 -4.55 -25.65 -27.59
CA ALA A 94 -4.58 -24.27 -28.04
C ALA A 94 -4.48 -23.31 -26.83
N ARG A 95 -3.61 -22.30 -26.93
CA ARG A 95 -3.38 -21.28 -25.90
C ARG A 95 -3.55 -19.91 -26.52
N PHE A 96 -4.56 -19.17 -26.10
CA PHE A 96 -4.76 -17.79 -26.55
C PHE A 96 -4.18 -16.83 -25.51
N ILE A 97 -3.41 -15.84 -25.94
CA ILE A 97 -2.85 -14.77 -25.08
C ILE A 97 -3.43 -13.45 -25.58
N ILE A 98 -4.04 -12.68 -24.68
CA ILE A 98 -4.74 -11.44 -25.00
C ILE A 98 -4.19 -10.32 -24.12
N HIS A 99 -3.57 -9.32 -24.74
CA HIS A 99 -2.99 -8.16 -24.06
C HIS A 99 -4.08 -7.14 -23.63
N GLY A 100 -3.69 -6.13 -22.86
CA GLY A 100 -4.52 -5.09 -22.29
C GLY A 100 -4.53 -3.78 -23.08
N TRP A 101 -4.77 -2.69 -22.35
CA TRP A 101 -4.85 -1.34 -22.89
C TRP A 101 -3.48 -0.80 -23.32
N ASN A 102 -3.48 0.05 -24.35
CA ASN A 102 -2.32 0.68 -24.95
C ASN A 102 -1.14 -0.27 -25.29
N SER A 103 -1.51 -1.44 -25.83
CA SER A 103 -0.61 -2.58 -26.01
C SER A 103 -0.85 -3.30 -27.34
N ASN A 104 0.06 -4.20 -27.74
CA ASN A 104 -0.01 -4.90 -29.03
C ASN A 104 0.76 -6.24 -29.02
N GLN A 105 0.85 -6.92 -30.18
CA GLN A 105 1.57 -8.20 -30.33
C GLN A 105 3.03 -8.19 -29.84
N ASN A 106 3.71 -7.04 -29.85
CA ASN A 106 5.12 -6.92 -29.51
C ASN A 106 5.37 -6.71 -28.01
N THR A 107 4.33 -6.55 -27.18
CA THR A 107 4.56 -6.35 -25.75
C THR A 107 5.25 -7.57 -25.12
N ALA A 108 6.12 -7.32 -24.14
CA ALA A 108 6.94 -8.32 -23.49
C ALA A 108 6.13 -9.48 -22.88
N LEU A 109 4.93 -9.22 -22.35
CA LEU A 109 4.05 -10.26 -21.78
C LEU A 109 3.75 -11.38 -22.77
N ASN A 110 3.46 -11.02 -24.03
CA ASN A 110 3.13 -11.99 -25.07
C ASN A 110 4.30 -12.93 -25.31
N THR A 111 5.52 -12.39 -25.25
CA THR A 111 6.75 -13.17 -25.40
C THR A 111 7.00 -14.08 -24.19
N PHE A 112 6.86 -13.58 -22.97
CA PHE A 112 7.09 -14.38 -21.76
C PHE A 112 6.12 -15.56 -21.66
N ILE A 113 4.82 -15.30 -21.76
CA ILE A 113 3.79 -16.33 -21.63
C ILE A 113 3.82 -17.30 -22.83
N ARG A 114 4.05 -16.81 -24.05
CA ARG A 114 4.23 -17.70 -25.22
C ARG A 114 5.39 -18.65 -25.01
N ASN A 115 6.54 -18.12 -24.61
CA ASN A 115 7.73 -18.93 -24.43
C ASN A 115 7.53 -19.98 -23.35
N SER A 116 6.89 -19.63 -22.22
CA SER A 116 6.64 -20.59 -21.15
C SER A 116 5.74 -21.75 -21.59
N PHE A 117 4.69 -21.49 -22.39
CA PHE A 117 3.87 -22.56 -22.99
C PHE A 117 4.68 -23.42 -23.97
N LEU A 118 5.43 -22.79 -24.87
CA LEU A 118 6.23 -23.51 -25.87
C LEU A 118 7.39 -24.28 -25.25
N ASP A 119 7.89 -23.89 -24.09
CA ASP A 119 8.89 -24.65 -23.34
C ASP A 119 8.26 -25.88 -22.69
N ARG A 120 7.05 -25.73 -22.15
CA ARG A 120 6.32 -26.81 -21.46
C ARG A 120 5.95 -27.98 -22.38
N ALA A 121 5.30 -27.70 -23.51
CA ALA A 121 4.78 -28.73 -24.41
C ALA A 121 4.56 -28.22 -25.83
N ASP A 122 4.23 -29.13 -26.74
CA ASP A 122 3.81 -28.79 -28.09
C ASP A 122 2.39 -28.19 -28.07
N HIS A 123 2.33 -26.86 -28.02
CA HIS A 123 1.09 -26.08 -28.08
C HIS A 123 0.98 -25.29 -29.38
N ASN A 124 -0.25 -24.98 -29.76
CA ASN A 124 -0.56 -23.89 -30.66
C ASN A 124 -0.81 -22.64 -29.82
N VAL A 125 0.15 -21.72 -29.77
CA VAL A 125 0.01 -20.46 -29.02
C VAL A 125 -0.43 -19.36 -29.97
N VAL A 126 -1.59 -18.77 -29.74
CA VAL A 126 -2.16 -17.68 -30.55
C VAL A 126 -2.11 -16.39 -29.74
N VAL A 127 -1.30 -15.44 -30.17
CA VAL A 127 -1.35 -14.06 -29.66
C VAL A 127 -2.49 -13.35 -30.37
N VAL A 128 -3.41 -12.78 -29.60
CA VAL A 128 -4.53 -11.97 -30.07
C VAL A 128 -4.12 -10.51 -29.94
N ASP A 129 -3.74 -9.91 -31.06
CA ASP A 129 -3.38 -8.50 -31.14
C ASP A 129 -4.61 -7.69 -31.54
N TRP A 130 -5.08 -6.86 -30.61
CA TRP A 130 -6.16 -5.91 -30.83
C TRP A 130 -5.65 -4.48 -30.63
N GLY A 131 -4.36 -4.23 -30.88
CA GLY A 131 -3.71 -2.93 -30.74
C GLY A 131 -4.41 -1.81 -31.51
N ALA A 132 -5.03 -2.10 -32.66
CA ALA A 132 -5.88 -1.15 -33.38
C ALA A 132 -7.07 -0.63 -32.53
N GLY A 133 -7.58 -1.46 -31.62
CA GLY A 133 -8.63 -1.12 -30.67
C GLY A 133 -8.11 -0.64 -29.31
N ALA A 134 -6.94 -1.13 -28.87
CA ALA A 134 -6.35 -0.91 -27.55
C ALA A 134 -5.37 0.27 -27.45
N GLN A 135 -4.64 0.61 -28.52
CA GLN A 135 -3.64 1.68 -28.57
C GLN A 135 -4.29 3.05 -28.78
N THR A 136 -5.02 3.50 -27.78
CA THR A 136 -5.65 4.81 -27.74
C THR A 136 -5.43 5.42 -26.34
N PRO A 137 -5.14 6.72 -26.23
CA PRO A 137 -5.10 7.41 -24.93
C PRO A 137 -6.50 7.48 -24.28
N ASN A 138 -7.57 7.20 -25.03
CA ASN A 138 -8.93 7.13 -24.51
C ASN A 138 -9.26 5.71 -24.00
N TYR A 139 -9.11 5.51 -22.68
CA TYR A 139 -9.44 4.25 -22.03
C TYR A 139 -10.90 3.82 -22.24
N LEU A 140 -11.86 4.76 -22.21
CA LEU A 140 -13.29 4.45 -22.41
C LEU A 140 -13.53 3.82 -23.79
N THR A 141 -12.86 4.35 -24.82
CA THR A 141 -12.90 3.79 -26.18
C THR A 141 -12.36 2.37 -26.22
N ALA A 142 -11.19 2.12 -25.66
CA ALA A 142 -10.60 0.77 -25.60
C ALA A 142 -11.50 -0.20 -24.80
N ARG A 143 -12.01 0.25 -23.65
CA ARG A 143 -12.96 -0.50 -22.81
C ARG A 143 -14.22 -0.89 -23.57
N ASN A 144 -14.79 0.01 -24.37
CA ASN A 144 -16.00 -0.27 -25.15
C ASN A 144 -15.76 -1.26 -26.31
N ARG A 145 -14.50 -1.45 -26.74
CA ARG A 145 -14.11 -2.43 -27.78
C ARG A 145 -13.88 -3.85 -27.24
N VAL A 146 -13.86 -4.04 -25.92
CA VAL A 146 -13.61 -5.34 -25.26
C VAL A 146 -14.58 -6.42 -25.72
N GLY A 147 -15.89 -6.12 -25.74
CA GLY A 147 -16.92 -7.09 -26.12
C GLY A 147 -16.80 -7.53 -27.59
N ALA A 148 -16.60 -6.57 -28.50
CA ALA A 148 -16.40 -6.84 -29.93
C ALA A 148 -15.13 -7.68 -30.18
N THR A 149 -14.04 -7.38 -29.46
CA THR A 149 -12.79 -8.14 -29.54
C THR A 149 -12.99 -9.57 -29.03
N GLY A 150 -13.74 -9.76 -27.93
CA GLY A 150 -14.07 -11.09 -27.42
C GLY A 150 -14.92 -11.91 -28.40
N ALA A 151 -15.85 -11.25 -29.10
CA ALA A 151 -16.63 -11.88 -30.16
C ALA A 151 -15.77 -12.36 -31.34
N ALA A 152 -14.75 -11.60 -31.73
CA ALA A 152 -13.80 -12.02 -32.77
C ALA A 152 -13.01 -13.27 -32.35
N VAL A 153 -12.51 -13.32 -31.12
CA VAL A 153 -11.82 -14.51 -30.56
C VAL A 153 -12.77 -15.72 -30.56
N ALA A 154 -14.00 -15.56 -30.06
CA ALA A 154 -14.99 -16.62 -30.04
C ALA A 154 -15.33 -17.13 -31.44
N ARG A 155 -15.47 -16.23 -32.42
CA ARG A 155 -15.74 -16.62 -33.81
C ARG A 155 -14.61 -17.46 -34.39
N LEU A 156 -13.34 -17.09 -34.14
CA LEU A 156 -12.20 -17.89 -34.61
C LEU A 156 -12.24 -19.29 -33.99
N VAL A 157 -12.41 -19.39 -32.67
CA VAL A 157 -12.48 -20.69 -31.97
C VAL A 157 -13.67 -21.53 -32.47
N ASN A 158 -14.83 -20.91 -32.68
CA ASN A 158 -16.02 -21.58 -33.21
C ASN A 158 -15.77 -22.11 -34.64
N ALA A 159 -15.13 -21.32 -35.51
CA ALA A 159 -14.76 -21.75 -36.86
C ALA A 159 -13.77 -22.92 -36.84
N MET A 160 -12.74 -22.85 -35.99
CA MET A 160 -11.76 -23.94 -35.81
C MET A 160 -12.41 -25.21 -35.26
N ARG A 161 -13.38 -25.08 -34.34
CA ARG A 161 -14.17 -26.21 -33.83
C ARG A 161 -14.96 -26.87 -34.95
N THR A 162 -15.72 -26.10 -35.72
CA THR A 162 -16.51 -26.62 -36.86
C THR A 162 -15.62 -27.29 -37.90
N ALA A 163 -14.40 -26.77 -38.11
CA ALA A 163 -13.41 -27.33 -39.02
C ALA A 163 -12.61 -28.53 -38.46
N ALA A 164 -12.93 -28.99 -37.24
CA ALA A 164 -12.22 -30.03 -36.50
C ALA A 164 -10.71 -29.75 -36.30
N LEU A 165 -10.33 -28.48 -36.22
CA LEU A 165 -8.95 -28.03 -36.01
C LEU A 165 -8.62 -27.84 -34.52
N THR A 166 -9.63 -27.68 -33.67
CA THR A 166 -9.49 -27.65 -32.21
C THR A 166 -10.80 -28.08 -31.54
N ALA A 167 -10.73 -28.53 -30.30
CA ALA A 167 -11.90 -28.72 -29.45
C ALA A 167 -11.89 -27.65 -28.34
N PRO A 168 -13.01 -26.99 -28.02
CA PRO A 168 -13.06 -25.99 -26.95
C PRO A 168 -12.48 -26.50 -25.62
N ALA A 169 -12.75 -27.76 -25.25
CA ALA A 169 -12.19 -28.40 -24.05
C ALA A 169 -10.65 -28.54 -24.04
N ARG A 170 -9.95 -28.18 -25.11
CA ARG A 170 -8.48 -28.12 -25.21
C ARG A 170 -7.93 -26.69 -25.30
N VAL A 171 -8.82 -25.70 -25.26
CA VAL A 171 -8.51 -24.27 -25.34
C VAL A 171 -8.32 -23.70 -23.94
N ILE A 172 -7.21 -23.01 -23.72
CA ILE A 172 -7.00 -22.13 -22.57
C ILE A 172 -6.83 -20.71 -23.10
N ILE A 173 -7.48 -19.74 -22.46
CA ILE A 173 -7.37 -18.33 -22.80
C ILE A 173 -6.77 -17.59 -21.61
N VAL A 174 -5.72 -16.82 -21.86
CA VAL A 174 -5.04 -15.97 -20.88
C VAL A 174 -5.24 -14.53 -21.30
N GLY A 175 -5.83 -13.73 -20.44
CA GLY A 175 -6.02 -12.30 -20.68
C GLY A 175 -5.33 -11.48 -19.60
N HIS A 176 -4.72 -10.37 -19.99
CA HIS A 176 -4.14 -9.39 -19.06
C HIS A 176 -4.95 -8.09 -19.06
N SER A 177 -5.17 -7.47 -17.90
CA SER A 177 -5.87 -6.18 -17.82
C SER A 177 -7.23 -6.20 -18.54
N LEU A 178 -7.51 -5.29 -19.50
CA LEU A 178 -8.70 -5.34 -20.37
C LEU A 178 -8.85 -6.67 -21.14
N GLY A 179 -7.73 -7.30 -21.52
CA GLY A 179 -7.68 -8.61 -22.15
C GLY A 179 -8.27 -9.74 -21.30
N SER A 180 -8.27 -9.61 -19.96
CA SER A 180 -8.98 -10.55 -19.07
C SER A 180 -10.48 -10.55 -19.34
N HIS A 181 -11.05 -9.38 -19.62
CA HIS A 181 -12.47 -9.25 -19.94
C HIS A 181 -12.75 -9.67 -21.38
N VAL A 182 -11.85 -9.41 -22.33
CA VAL A 182 -11.93 -9.99 -23.69
C VAL A 182 -12.00 -11.51 -23.63
N ALA A 183 -11.16 -12.14 -22.79
CA ALA A 183 -11.19 -13.59 -22.57
C ALA A 183 -12.54 -14.06 -22.02
N GLY A 184 -13.10 -13.34 -21.03
CA GLY A 184 -14.42 -13.62 -20.48
C GLY A 184 -15.55 -13.51 -21.52
N HIS A 185 -15.55 -12.45 -22.33
CA HIS A 185 -16.49 -12.27 -23.44
C HIS A 185 -16.36 -13.38 -24.48
N ALA A 186 -15.13 -13.79 -24.81
CA ALA A 186 -14.90 -14.91 -25.72
C ALA A 186 -15.48 -16.22 -25.15
N GLY A 187 -15.25 -16.50 -23.87
CA GLY A 187 -15.78 -17.68 -23.18
C GLY A 187 -17.31 -17.78 -23.25
N LYS A 188 -18.01 -16.66 -23.05
CA LYS A 188 -19.48 -16.58 -23.15
C LYS A 188 -20.01 -16.88 -24.55
N LEU A 189 -19.25 -16.54 -25.59
CA LEU A 189 -19.69 -16.61 -27.00
C LEU A 189 -19.18 -17.86 -27.74
N ILE A 190 -18.23 -18.61 -27.18
CA ILE A 190 -17.80 -19.89 -27.72
C ILE A 190 -18.92 -20.91 -27.53
N THR A 191 -19.34 -21.50 -28.65
CA THR A 191 -20.45 -22.45 -28.68
C THR A 191 -19.95 -23.88 -28.43
N GLY A 192 -20.85 -24.75 -27.97
CA GLY A 192 -20.52 -26.15 -27.65
C GLY A 192 -19.98 -26.30 -26.22
N PRO A 193 -19.10 -27.29 -25.96
CA PRO A 193 -18.46 -27.40 -24.65
C PRO A 193 -17.71 -26.12 -24.29
N GLN A 194 -17.72 -25.74 -23.01
CA GLN A 194 -16.93 -24.60 -22.54
C GLN A 194 -15.43 -24.84 -22.77
N VAL A 195 -14.68 -23.74 -22.87
CA VAL A 195 -13.22 -23.81 -22.91
C VAL A 195 -12.66 -24.38 -21.60
N ALA A 196 -11.48 -25.00 -21.67
CA ALA A 196 -10.90 -25.71 -20.53
C ALA A 196 -10.61 -24.78 -19.35
N ALA A 197 -10.04 -23.61 -19.63
CA ALA A 197 -9.79 -22.60 -18.62
C ALA A 197 -9.68 -21.19 -19.19
N ILE A 198 -10.04 -20.20 -18.38
CA ILE A 198 -9.67 -18.79 -18.59
C ILE A 198 -8.84 -18.32 -17.40
N TYR A 199 -7.67 -17.74 -17.67
CA TYR A 199 -6.82 -17.10 -16.67
C TYR A 199 -6.82 -15.59 -16.90
N GLY A 200 -7.32 -14.84 -15.91
CA GLY A 200 -7.24 -13.38 -15.87
C GLY A 200 -6.01 -12.95 -15.07
N THR A 201 -5.06 -12.31 -15.72
CA THR A 201 -3.85 -11.74 -15.11
C THR A 201 -4.12 -10.27 -14.83
N ASP A 202 -4.37 -9.96 -13.56
CA ASP A 202 -4.81 -8.67 -13.03
C ASP A 202 -5.91 -8.00 -13.88
N PRO A 203 -7.14 -8.56 -13.92
CA PRO A 203 -8.25 -8.02 -14.71
C PRO A 203 -8.46 -6.52 -14.43
N ALA A 204 -8.73 -5.69 -15.44
CA ALA A 204 -8.86 -4.24 -15.23
C ALA A 204 -10.05 -3.86 -14.33
N GLY A 205 -9.83 -2.95 -13.38
CA GLY A 205 -10.85 -2.43 -12.47
C GLY A 205 -11.74 -1.33 -13.08
N PRO A 206 -11.15 -0.24 -13.63
CA PRO A 206 -11.92 0.94 -14.03
C PRO A 206 -13.01 0.63 -15.06
N LEU A 207 -14.21 1.15 -14.81
CA LEU A 207 -15.42 1.01 -15.66
C LEU A 207 -15.98 -0.43 -15.78
N PHE A 208 -15.59 -1.35 -14.90
CA PHE A 208 -16.23 -2.64 -14.74
C PHE A 208 -16.94 -2.73 -13.39
N ASN A 209 -18.08 -3.43 -13.34
CA ASN A 209 -18.90 -3.54 -12.13
C ASN A 209 -19.07 -5.00 -11.71
N VAL A 210 -18.92 -5.26 -10.40
CA VAL A 210 -19.08 -6.59 -9.82
C VAL A 210 -20.49 -7.15 -10.08
N ASN A 211 -21.50 -6.29 -10.17
CA ASN A 211 -22.89 -6.67 -10.43
C ASN A 211 -23.23 -6.86 -11.92
N SER A 212 -22.24 -6.74 -12.82
CA SER A 212 -22.45 -6.82 -14.27
C SER A 212 -21.66 -7.98 -14.91
N PRO A 213 -21.90 -9.25 -14.52
CA PRO A 213 -21.11 -10.40 -14.98
C PRO A 213 -21.14 -10.64 -16.50
N ALA A 214 -22.16 -10.13 -17.20
CA ALA A 214 -22.25 -10.17 -18.66
C ALA A 214 -21.14 -9.34 -19.35
N ASP A 215 -20.62 -8.32 -18.68
CA ASP A 215 -19.71 -7.32 -19.26
C ASP A 215 -18.24 -7.51 -18.87
N ARG A 216 -17.95 -8.44 -17.96
CA ARG A 216 -16.60 -8.72 -17.43
C ARG A 216 -16.29 -10.20 -17.42
N LEU A 217 -15.06 -10.53 -17.02
CA LEU A 217 -14.68 -11.90 -16.69
C LEU A 217 -15.53 -12.42 -15.52
N HIS A 218 -16.04 -13.63 -15.61
CA HIS A 218 -16.90 -14.26 -14.61
C HIS A 218 -16.60 -15.75 -14.43
N SER A 219 -17.00 -16.32 -13.29
CA SER A 219 -16.79 -17.73 -12.96
C SER A 219 -17.34 -18.68 -14.03
N THR A 220 -18.49 -18.35 -14.63
CA THR A 220 -19.19 -19.18 -15.63
C THR A 220 -18.62 -19.14 -17.05
N ASP A 221 -17.54 -18.39 -17.32
CA ASP A 221 -17.07 -18.18 -18.69
C ASP A 221 -16.28 -19.36 -19.27
N ALA A 222 -15.88 -20.32 -18.42
CA ALA A 222 -15.17 -21.53 -18.79
C ALA A 222 -15.40 -22.65 -17.77
N VAL A 223 -14.92 -23.86 -18.05
CA VAL A 223 -14.93 -24.97 -17.07
C VAL A 223 -14.18 -24.57 -15.78
N TYR A 224 -13.07 -23.84 -15.95
CA TYR A 224 -12.31 -23.25 -14.87
C TYR A 224 -11.96 -21.80 -15.17
N THR A 225 -12.03 -20.93 -14.17
CA THR A 225 -11.61 -19.54 -14.32
C THR A 225 -10.77 -19.15 -13.11
N GLU A 226 -9.65 -18.48 -13.35
CA GLU A 226 -8.75 -18.07 -12.29
C GLU A 226 -8.36 -16.61 -12.51
N ALA A 227 -8.36 -15.81 -11.45
CA ALA A 227 -7.86 -14.44 -11.49
C ALA A 227 -6.65 -14.30 -10.58
N LEU A 228 -5.57 -13.71 -11.10
CA LEU A 228 -4.40 -13.30 -10.33
C LEU A 228 -4.51 -11.80 -10.09
N HIS A 229 -4.81 -11.40 -8.87
CA HIS A 229 -4.93 -10.00 -8.47
C HIS A 229 -3.60 -9.54 -7.91
N THR A 230 -2.92 -8.62 -8.59
CA THR A 230 -1.62 -8.10 -8.18
C THR A 230 -1.62 -6.59 -7.96
N ASN A 231 -2.61 -5.86 -8.48
CA ASN A 231 -2.85 -4.44 -8.24
C ASN A 231 -4.35 -4.11 -8.00
N ALA A 232 -5.03 -4.99 -7.25
CA ALA A 232 -6.43 -4.85 -6.86
C ALA A 232 -6.75 -3.48 -6.24
N GLY A 233 -7.83 -2.86 -6.73
CA GLY A 233 -8.39 -1.63 -6.18
C GLY A 233 -7.67 -0.35 -6.62
N THR A 234 -6.59 -0.47 -7.41
CA THR A 234 -5.93 0.67 -8.05
C THR A 234 -6.13 0.58 -9.57
N LEU A 235 -5.53 -0.41 -10.22
CA LEU A 235 -5.72 -0.67 -11.66
C LEU A 235 -6.44 -1.99 -11.92
N GLY A 236 -6.19 -2.98 -11.06
CA GLY A 236 -6.84 -4.27 -11.10
C GLY A 236 -8.21 -4.25 -10.42
N PHE A 237 -9.11 -5.10 -10.90
CA PHE A 237 -10.38 -5.43 -10.28
C PHE A 237 -10.11 -6.12 -8.95
N ASP A 238 -10.83 -5.78 -7.90
CA ASP A 238 -10.47 -6.13 -6.53
C ASP A 238 -11.26 -7.34 -6.00
N GLU A 239 -12.55 -7.42 -6.31
CA GLU A 239 -13.43 -8.51 -5.89
C GLU A 239 -13.11 -9.87 -6.58
N PRO A 240 -13.37 -11.02 -5.90
CA PRO A 240 -13.07 -12.35 -6.42
C PRO A 240 -14.10 -12.82 -7.46
N ILE A 241 -13.89 -12.43 -8.72
CA ILE A 241 -14.87 -12.59 -9.81
C ILE A 241 -14.85 -13.94 -10.55
N THR A 242 -13.95 -14.86 -10.18
CA THR A 242 -13.71 -16.14 -10.87
C THR A 242 -13.95 -17.35 -9.96
N HIS A 243 -13.80 -18.56 -10.50
CA HIS A 243 -13.84 -19.77 -9.68
C HIS A 243 -12.79 -19.76 -8.56
N ALA A 244 -11.54 -19.38 -8.87
CA ALA A 244 -10.49 -19.21 -7.88
C ALA A 244 -9.78 -17.86 -8.07
N SER A 245 -9.75 -17.03 -7.03
CA SER A 245 -9.09 -15.72 -7.08
C SER A 245 -7.88 -15.73 -6.16
N PHE A 246 -6.70 -15.50 -6.73
CA PHE A 246 -5.42 -15.50 -6.02
C PHE A 246 -4.95 -14.06 -5.82
N TYR A 247 -4.51 -13.74 -4.61
CA TYR A 247 -4.02 -12.43 -4.22
C TYR A 247 -2.56 -12.53 -3.73
N PRO A 248 -1.58 -12.68 -4.65
CA PRO A 248 -0.16 -12.59 -4.32
C PRO A 248 0.14 -11.32 -3.53
N ASN A 249 0.74 -11.48 -2.35
CA ASN A 249 1.14 -10.37 -1.49
C ASN A 249 -0.04 -9.42 -1.18
N TRP A 250 -1.21 -10.01 -0.90
CA TRP A 250 -2.49 -9.32 -0.64
C TRP A 250 -3.11 -8.65 -1.87
N GLY A 251 -2.53 -8.88 -3.05
CA GLY A 251 -3.00 -8.42 -4.33
C GLY A 251 -2.91 -6.93 -4.56
N SER A 252 -2.12 -6.19 -3.77
CA SER A 252 -1.98 -4.73 -3.90
C SER A 252 -0.65 -4.30 -4.51
N THR A 253 0.44 -4.50 -3.78
CA THR A 253 1.79 -4.08 -4.13
C THR A 253 2.66 -5.31 -4.18
N GLN A 254 3.49 -5.40 -5.20
CA GLN A 254 4.26 -6.60 -5.43
C GLN A 254 5.74 -6.40 -5.03
N PRO A 255 6.35 -7.38 -4.35
CA PRO A 255 7.78 -7.36 -4.06
C PRO A 255 8.59 -7.11 -5.34
N GLY A 256 9.60 -6.24 -5.23
CA GLY A 256 10.47 -5.88 -6.36
C GLY A 256 9.89 -4.84 -7.31
N CYS A 257 8.74 -4.24 -7.00
CA CYS A 257 8.22 -3.08 -7.74
C CYS A 257 8.68 -1.71 -7.22
N GLY A 258 9.42 -1.67 -6.10
CA GLY A 258 9.93 -0.41 -5.54
C GLY A 258 8.79 0.56 -5.20
N ILE A 259 8.99 1.85 -5.53
CA ILE A 259 7.96 2.89 -5.41
C ILE A 259 7.08 2.81 -6.66
N ASP A 260 5.99 2.06 -6.54
CA ASP A 260 5.00 1.85 -7.60
C ASP A 260 3.78 2.76 -7.38
N ALA A 261 4.00 4.08 -7.36
CA ALA A 261 2.97 5.08 -7.06
C ALA A 261 1.77 5.02 -8.02
N THR A 262 1.97 4.41 -9.19
CA THR A 262 0.99 4.27 -10.25
C THR A 262 0.31 2.91 -10.26
N GLY A 263 0.88 1.91 -9.56
CA GLY A 263 0.46 0.52 -9.59
C GLY A 263 0.88 -0.25 -10.84
N ALA A 264 1.57 0.39 -11.79
CA ALA A 264 1.89 -0.20 -13.08
C ALA A 264 2.78 -1.43 -12.97
N CYS A 265 3.81 -1.39 -12.12
CA CYS A 265 4.68 -2.55 -11.96
C CYS A 265 3.92 -3.72 -11.32
N ALA A 266 3.10 -3.45 -10.31
CA ALA A 266 2.27 -4.45 -9.66
C ALA A 266 1.21 -5.02 -10.63
N HIS A 267 0.66 -4.20 -11.52
CA HIS A 267 -0.29 -4.62 -12.55
C HIS A 267 0.35 -5.60 -13.54
N GLU A 268 1.55 -5.27 -14.03
CA GLU A 268 2.33 -6.12 -14.94
C GLU A 268 2.87 -7.38 -14.27
N ARG A 269 3.05 -7.37 -12.95
CA ARG A 269 3.65 -8.51 -12.23
C ARG A 269 2.85 -9.81 -12.40
N SER A 270 1.53 -9.71 -12.55
CA SER A 270 0.66 -10.88 -12.80
C SER A 270 1.11 -11.70 -14.02
N ASN A 271 1.59 -11.03 -15.08
CA ASN A 271 2.10 -11.67 -16.30
C ASN A 271 3.34 -12.53 -16.01
N LEU A 272 4.26 -12.00 -15.21
CA LEU A 272 5.49 -12.68 -14.83
C LEU A 272 5.22 -13.88 -13.90
N PHE A 273 4.31 -13.72 -12.94
CA PHE A 273 3.88 -14.82 -12.07
C PHE A 273 3.20 -15.93 -12.87
N TYR A 274 2.27 -15.58 -13.77
CA TYR A 274 1.61 -16.54 -14.62
C TYR A 274 2.61 -17.28 -15.52
N SER A 275 3.49 -16.54 -16.19
CA SER A 275 4.53 -17.12 -17.06
C SER A 275 5.40 -18.14 -16.30
N GLU A 276 5.84 -17.82 -15.08
CA GLU A 276 6.63 -18.76 -14.27
C GLU A 276 5.80 -19.96 -13.81
N SER A 277 4.52 -19.76 -13.45
CA SER A 277 3.62 -20.82 -12.99
C SER A 277 3.33 -21.89 -14.05
N VAL A 278 3.39 -21.54 -15.35
CA VAL A 278 3.24 -22.51 -16.45
C VAL A 278 4.22 -23.67 -16.31
N ASN A 279 5.44 -23.40 -15.84
CA ASN A 279 6.50 -24.41 -15.67
C ASN A 279 6.82 -24.72 -14.20
N SER A 280 6.01 -24.24 -13.26
CA SER A 280 6.27 -24.35 -11.81
C SER A 280 5.00 -24.59 -11.02
N ASN A 281 4.99 -25.65 -10.21
CA ASN A 281 3.91 -25.91 -9.24
C ASN A 281 4.19 -25.26 -7.87
N ARG A 282 5.12 -24.29 -7.80
CA ARG A 282 5.59 -23.73 -6.54
C ARG A 282 4.81 -22.51 -6.07
N PHE A 283 3.90 -21.95 -6.86
CA PHE A 283 3.00 -20.88 -6.41
C PHE A 283 1.86 -21.43 -5.57
N VAL A 284 2.21 -22.12 -4.49
CA VAL A 284 1.21 -22.73 -3.62
C VAL A 284 0.67 -21.68 -2.65
N ALA A 285 -0.64 -21.55 -2.63
CA ALA A 285 -1.39 -20.56 -1.87
C ALA A 285 -2.29 -21.26 -0.85
N ARG A 286 -2.46 -20.62 0.30
CA ARG A 286 -3.45 -21.03 1.31
C ARG A 286 -4.81 -20.44 0.97
N GLN A 287 -5.87 -21.23 1.12
CA GLN A 287 -7.23 -20.75 0.95
C GLN A 287 -7.64 -19.91 2.17
N CYS A 288 -8.23 -18.74 1.91
CA CYS A 288 -8.85 -17.87 2.89
C CYS A 288 -10.35 -18.18 2.97
N THR A 289 -11.00 -17.82 4.08
CA THR A 289 -12.46 -18.02 4.23
C THR A 289 -13.29 -17.10 3.32
N GLY A 290 -12.70 -16.00 2.86
CA GLY A 290 -13.32 -15.09 1.90
C GLY A 290 -12.47 -13.85 1.63
N TYR A 291 -12.96 -12.97 0.76
CA TYR A 291 -12.25 -11.76 0.34
C TYR A 291 -11.98 -10.78 1.49
N ALA A 292 -12.84 -10.73 2.50
CA ALA A 292 -12.62 -9.91 3.70
C ALA A 292 -11.28 -10.21 4.41
N GLN A 293 -10.76 -11.44 4.31
CA GLN A 293 -9.44 -11.80 4.86
C GLN A 293 -8.27 -11.27 4.04
N ILE A 294 -8.47 -11.04 2.74
CA ILE A 294 -7.49 -10.39 1.89
C ILE A 294 -7.44 -8.90 2.22
N THR A 295 -8.60 -8.23 2.28
CA THR A 295 -8.68 -6.79 2.55
C THR A 295 -8.22 -6.43 3.97
N SER A 296 -8.47 -7.30 4.96
CA SER A 296 -7.96 -7.15 6.33
C SER A 296 -6.51 -7.61 6.51
N ARG A 297 -5.85 -8.11 5.46
CA ARG A 297 -4.50 -8.68 5.48
C ARG A 297 -4.30 -9.75 6.54
N ASN A 298 -5.32 -10.58 6.76
CA ASN A 298 -5.29 -11.67 7.72
C ASN A 298 -6.00 -12.91 7.16
N CYS A 299 -5.21 -13.84 6.62
CA CYS A 299 -5.68 -15.10 6.10
C CYS A 299 -5.03 -16.25 6.91
N PRO A 300 -5.63 -16.70 8.02
CA PRO A 300 -5.07 -17.79 8.83
C PRO A 300 -5.02 -19.12 8.07
N GLY A 301 -5.77 -19.25 6.97
CA GLY A 301 -5.86 -20.46 6.17
C GLY A 301 -6.99 -21.37 6.64
N THR A 302 -7.67 -22.03 5.70
CA THR A 302 -8.71 -23.04 6.00
C THR A 302 -8.14 -24.46 6.17
N GLY A 303 -6.82 -24.64 5.99
CA GLY A 303 -6.17 -25.94 5.82
C GLY A 303 -6.14 -26.44 4.37
N THR A 304 -6.92 -25.82 3.47
CA THR A 304 -6.90 -26.10 2.03
C THR A 304 -5.84 -25.27 1.32
N THR A 305 -5.20 -25.86 0.32
CA THR A 305 -4.13 -25.22 -0.46
C THR A 305 -4.45 -25.32 -1.96
N GLY A 306 -4.03 -24.34 -2.74
CA GLY A 306 -4.19 -24.33 -4.20
C GLY A 306 -2.93 -23.81 -4.88
N VAL A 307 -2.62 -24.33 -6.06
CA VAL A 307 -1.49 -23.81 -6.87
C VAL A 307 -2.02 -22.72 -7.79
N MET A 308 -1.42 -21.54 -7.79
CA MET A 308 -1.75 -20.44 -8.70
C MET A 308 -1.18 -20.69 -10.10
N GLY A 309 -1.93 -20.32 -11.13
CA GLY A 309 -1.54 -20.36 -12.53
C GLY A 309 -1.29 -21.76 -13.09
N GLY A 310 -0.50 -21.89 -14.15
CA GLY A 310 -0.25 -23.17 -14.81
C GLY A 310 -1.02 -23.36 -16.12
N ASP A 311 -1.02 -24.60 -16.61
CA ASP A 311 -1.40 -24.97 -17.99
C ASP A 311 -2.54 -26.01 -18.06
N ALA A 312 -3.43 -26.03 -17.07
CA ALA A 312 -4.55 -26.97 -17.04
C ALA A 312 -5.81 -26.34 -16.43
N GLY A 313 -6.99 -26.84 -16.78
CA GLY A 313 -8.20 -26.56 -16.01
C GLY A 313 -8.12 -27.24 -14.64
N LYS A 314 -8.57 -26.54 -13.60
CA LYS A 314 -8.56 -27.03 -12.21
C LYS A 314 -9.98 -27.09 -11.64
N SER A 315 -10.14 -27.84 -10.57
CA SER A 315 -11.37 -27.88 -9.76
C SER A 315 -11.31 -26.95 -8.53
N LEU A 316 -10.28 -26.11 -8.44
CA LEU A 316 -10.05 -25.23 -7.30
C LEU A 316 -11.13 -24.14 -7.20
N ARG A 317 -11.59 -23.82 -5.98
CA ARG A 317 -12.60 -22.77 -5.75
C ARG A 317 -12.25 -21.90 -4.54
N GLY A 318 -12.59 -20.62 -4.60
CA GLY A 318 -12.49 -19.68 -3.47
C GLY A 318 -11.36 -18.65 -3.59
N VAL A 319 -11.01 -18.05 -2.46
CA VAL A 319 -10.04 -16.96 -2.36
C VAL A 319 -8.73 -17.49 -1.79
N PHE A 320 -7.61 -17.14 -2.40
CA PHE A 320 -6.30 -17.68 -2.05
C PHE A 320 -5.29 -16.57 -1.82
N PHE A 321 -4.44 -16.77 -0.81
CA PHE A 321 -3.31 -15.90 -0.51
C PHE A 321 -1.99 -16.68 -0.63
N LEU A 322 -1.00 -16.02 -1.21
CA LEU A 322 0.38 -16.49 -1.28
C LEU A 322 1.32 -15.29 -1.24
N GLU A 323 2.56 -15.57 -0.87
CA GLU A 323 3.66 -14.62 -0.96
C GLU A 323 4.59 -15.01 -2.10
N THR A 324 5.19 -14.02 -2.74
CA THR A 324 6.15 -14.23 -3.83
C THR A 324 7.46 -13.50 -3.55
N ASN A 325 8.54 -13.93 -4.20
CA ASN A 325 9.82 -13.22 -4.15
C ASN A 325 9.76 -11.91 -4.97
N SER A 326 10.71 -11.01 -4.75
CA SER A 326 10.83 -9.76 -5.51
C SER A 326 11.35 -9.92 -6.94
N ALA A 327 12.04 -11.04 -7.22
CA ALA A 327 12.62 -11.40 -8.51
C ALA A 327 12.37 -12.89 -8.80
N SER A 328 12.50 -13.28 -10.08
CA SER A 328 12.37 -14.69 -10.48
C SER A 328 13.53 -15.54 -9.89
N PRO A 329 13.28 -16.77 -9.39
CA PRO A 329 11.98 -17.42 -9.32
C PRO A 329 11.09 -16.76 -8.26
N PHE A 330 9.92 -16.28 -8.69
CA PHE A 330 8.93 -15.60 -7.86
C PHE A 330 8.24 -16.57 -6.91
N ALA A 331 8.08 -17.82 -7.31
CA ALA A 331 7.44 -18.85 -6.51
C ALA A 331 8.29 -19.29 -5.31
N ARG A 332 7.72 -19.26 -4.10
CA ARG A 332 8.38 -19.75 -2.88
C ARG A 332 8.16 -21.27 -2.74
N ALA A 333 9.20 -22.05 -2.40
CA ALA A 333 8.99 -23.48 -2.11
C ALA A 333 8.21 -23.63 -0.80
N TYR A 334 7.35 -24.66 -0.74
CA TYR A 334 6.60 -25.01 0.46
C TYR A 334 7.54 -25.36 1.62
N SER A 335 7.59 -24.50 2.63
CA SER A 335 7.87 -24.89 4.01
C SER A 335 6.70 -24.39 4.86
N THR A 336 6.19 -25.26 5.73
CA THR A 336 5.22 -24.97 6.80
C THR A 336 5.62 -23.74 7.62
N PRO A 337 4.66 -23.11 8.32
CA PRO A 337 4.53 -21.65 8.44
C PRO A 337 5.77 -21.00 9.04
N ILE A 338 6.41 -20.15 8.24
CA ILE A 338 7.38 -19.17 8.73
C ILE A 338 6.67 -17.82 8.68
N GLU A 339 6.77 -17.10 9.80
CA GLU A 339 6.32 -15.73 10.01
C GLU A 339 6.76 -14.77 8.88
N TYR A 340 5.86 -13.85 8.55
CA TYR A 340 6.03 -12.55 7.87
C TYR A 340 7.42 -12.25 7.25
N ASN A 341 7.53 -12.22 5.91
CA ASN A 341 8.71 -11.67 5.21
C ASN A 341 8.39 -10.33 4.52
N ALA A 342 8.85 -9.26 5.14
CA ALA A 342 8.97 -7.92 4.59
C ALA A 342 10.08 -7.87 3.49
N PRO A 343 10.16 -6.82 2.64
CA PRO A 343 11.14 -6.76 1.54
C PRO A 343 12.57 -6.88 2.05
N ARG A 344 13.40 -7.78 1.49
CA ARG A 344 14.73 -8.12 2.02
C ARG A 344 15.67 -6.93 2.18
N PHE A 345 15.64 -5.92 1.32
CA PHE A 345 16.47 -4.75 1.52
C PHE A 345 15.60 -3.50 1.49
N GLY A 346 15.67 -2.69 2.53
CA GLY A 346 15.12 -1.35 2.54
C GLY A 346 16.23 -0.35 2.25
N ILE A 347 15.84 0.84 1.80
CA ILE A 347 16.74 1.97 1.69
C ILE A 347 16.13 3.06 2.55
N ALA A 348 16.86 3.53 3.55
CA ALA A 348 16.42 4.65 4.35
C ALA A 348 17.58 5.62 4.57
N PRO A 349 17.30 6.92 4.59
CA PRO A 349 18.27 7.92 4.94
C PRO A 349 18.54 7.90 6.46
N ASP A 350 19.75 8.23 6.85
CA ASP A 350 20.02 8.68 8.22
C ASP A 350 19.57 10.14 8.42
N GLU A 351 19.67 10.64 9.65
CA GLU A 351 19.36 12.03 10.01
C GLU A 351 20.40 13.06 9.46
N ASP A 352 21.37 12.64 8.63
CA ASP A 352 22.21 13.53 7.80
C ASP A 352 21.78 13.50 6.32
N GLY A 353 20.71 12.77 5.99
CA GLY A 353 20.24 12.55 4.62
C GLY A 353 21.08 11.57 3.79
N ARG A 354 22.01 10.82 4.40
CA ARG A 354 22.80 9.79 3.71
C ARG A 354 22.01 8.50 3.61
N MET A 355 21.99 7.93 2.40
CA MET A 355 21.23 6.74 2.10
C MET A 355 21.95 5.47 2.57
N HIS A 356 21.26 4.65 3.37
CA HIS A 356 21.73 3.34 3.80
C HIS A 356 20.85 2.25 3.21
N VAL A 357 21.50 1.25 2.63
CA VAL A 357 20.85 0.01 2.16
C VAL A 357 20.87 -0.97 3.32
N PHE A 358 19.72 -1.50 3.70
CA PHE A 358 19.58 -2.31 4.91
C PHE A 358 18.90 -3.64 4.65
N ASP A 359 19.51 -4.76 5.03
CA ASP A 359 18.92 -6.10 4.90
C ASP A 359 17.85 -6.32 5.97
N MET A 360 16.58 -6.16 5.59
CA MET A 360 15.41 -6.48 6.39
C MET A 360 15.21 -7.99 6.61
N ASN A 361 15.97 -8.87 5.93
CA ASN A 361 15.98 -10.31 6.20
C ASN A 361 17.40 -10.83 6.53
N ALA A 362 18.29 -10.00 7.09
CA ALA A 362 19.50 -10.54 7.69
C ALA A 362 19.07 -11.53 8.79
N ALA A 363 19.18 -12.83 8.50
CA ALA A 363 19.45 -13.79 9.55
C ALA A 363 20.65 -13.26 10.32
N GLU A 364 20.65 -13.40 11.65
CA GLU A 364 21.84 -13.18 12.48
C GLU A 364 23.04 -13.89 11.85
N VAL A 365 23.83 -13.17 11.06
CA VAL A 365 25.03 -13.71 10.40
C VAL A 365 26.20 -12.74 10.53
N GLU A 366 25.96 -11.49 10.94
CA GLU A 366 27.00 -10.65 11.56
C GLU A 366 26.73 -10.66 13.06
N PRO A 367 27.70 -11.01 13.93
CA PRO A 367 27.53 -10.87 15.37
C PRO A 367 27.50 -9.38 15.72
N GLU A 368 26.33 -8.77 15.59
CA GLU A 368 26.05 -7.46 16.16
C GLU A 368 26.12 -7.59 17.69
N PRO A 369 26.66 -6.58 18.41
CA PRO A 369 26.71 -6.62 19.86
C PRO A 369 25.32 -6.87 20.44
N SER A 370 25.23 -7.77 21.43
CA SER A 370 23.99 -8.01 22.16
C SER A 370 23.48 -6.67 22.72
N PHE A 371 22.33 -6.20 22.25
CA PHE A 371 21.73 -4.98 22.77
C PHE A 371 20.89 -5.31 24.01
N ASN A 372 21.27 -4.75 25.14
CA ASN A 372 20.51 -4.78 26.38
C ASN A 372 20.07 -3.36 26.73
N ALA A 373 18.77 -3.10 26.61
CA ALA A 373 18.21 -1.78 26.87
C ALA A 373 18.47 -1.25 28.30
N ASP A 374 18.76 -2.12 29.28
CA ASP A 374 19.07 -1.69 30.65
C ASP A 374 20.49 -1.15 30.83
N THR A 375 21.42 -1.55 29.97
CA THR A 375 22.83 -1.12 30.06
C THR A 375 23.18 -0.13 28.97
N ASP A 376 22.57 -0.30 27.80
CA ASP A 376 23.00 0.36 26.56
C ASP A 376 22.21 1.64 26.29
N VAL A 377 21.01 1.78 26.86
CA VAL A 377 20.28 3.05 26.84
C VAL A 377 20.91 4.00 27.87
N ILE A 378 21.31 5.17 27.40
CA ILE A 378 21.93 6.22 28.20
C ILE A 378 20.90 7.33 28.42
N PHE A 379 20.65 7.67 29.68
CA PHE A 379 19.79 8.79 30.05
C PHE A 379 20.67 9.97 30.44
N LEU A 380 20.68 11.02 29.63
CA LEU A 380 21.43 12.24 29.88
C LEU A 380 20.51 13.35 30.34
N LEU A 381 20.67 13.77 31.60
CA LEU A 381 19.96 14.89 32.18
C LEU A 381 20.62 16.22 31.82
N PHE A 382 19.80 17.11 31.28
CA PHE A 382 20.09 18.51 31.04
C PHE A 382 19.11 19.39 31.81
N THR A 383 19.66 20.42 32.43
CA THR A 383 18.90 21.53 33.04
C THR A 383 19.53 22.83 32.57
N ARG A 384 18.95 23.98 32.95
CA ARG A 384 19.59 25.28 32.69
C ARG A 384 21.00 25.38 33.29
N ARG A 385 21.31 24.60 34.35
CA ARG A 385 22.63 24.58 35.01
C ARG A 385 23.70 23.83 34.23
N ASN A 386 23.32 22.93 33.32
CA ASN A 386 24.23 22.08 32.57
C ASN A 386 23.75 21.87 31.12
N ARG A 387 23.33 22.95 30.47
CA ARG A 387 22.69 22.94 29.14
C ARG A 387 23.45 22.18 28.05
N ASN A 388 24.78 22.23 28.11
CA ASN A 388 25.66 21.70 27.07
C ASN A 388 26.41 20.44 27.50
N ALA A 389 26.29 20.02 28.76
CA ALA A 389 27.03 18.89 29.33
C ALA A 389 26.06 18.03 30.17
N GLY A 390 25.53 16.98 29.54
CA GLY A 390 24.54 16.10 30.15
C GLY A 390 25.12 15.30 31.31
N GLN A 391 24.36 15.15 32.39
CA GLN A 391 24.71 14.25 33.50
C GLN A 391 24.04 12.90 33.27
N ARG A 392 24.82 11.82 33.29
CA ARG A 392 24.25 10.47 33.17
C ARG A 392 23.46 10.14 34.44
N ILE A 393 22.18 9.85 34.25
CA ILE A 393 21.31 9.26 35.27
C ILE A 393 21.02 7.81 34.91
N THR A 394 20.69 6.99 35.91
CA THR A 394 20.50 5.54 35.76
C THR A 394 19.31 5.06 36.57
N PHE A 395 19.05 3.75 36.55
CA PHE A 395 18.04 3.13 37.41
C PHE A 395 18.38 3.21 38.90
N ASP A 396 19.64 3.49 39.28
CA ASP A 396 19.97 3.88 40.65
C ASP A 396 19.56 5.33 40.90
N MET A 397 18.55 5.52 41.75
CA MET A 397 18.00 6.83 42.09
C MET A 397 18.99 7.76 42.80
N ASN A 398 20.10 7.25 43.35
CA ASN A 398 21.17 8.10 43.86
C ASN A 398 21.82 8.91 42.73
N THR A 399 21.94 8.35 41.52
CA THR A 399 22.46 9.09 40.35
C THR A 399 21.55 10.25 39.99
N VAL A 400 20.22 10.09 40.12
CA VAL A 400 19.26 11.18 39.91
C VAL A 400 19.36 12.22 41.04
N ARG A 401 19.38 11.79 42.30
CA ARG A 401 19.46 12.69 43.48
C ARG A 401 20.75 13.51 43.53
N ASN A 402 21.86 12.95 43.04
CA ASN A 402 23.17 13.60 43.01
C ASN A 402 23.42 14.40 41.71
N SER A 403 22.48 14.37 40.78
CA SER A 403 22.52 15.18 39.55
C SER A 403 21.87 16.55 39.77
N ASN A 404 21.79 17.36 38.71
CA ASN A 404 21.07 18.62 38.69
C ASN A 404 19.54 18.46 38.63
N TRP A 405 19.00 17.26 38.84
CA TRP A 405 17.57 17.02 38.83
C TRP A 405 16.86 17.89 39.88
N ILE A 406 15.86 18.64 39.45
CA ILE A 406 15.06 19.49 40.35
C ILE A 406 13.70 18.82 40.57
N ALA A 407 13.48 18.28 41.77
CA ALA A 407 12.21 17.70 42.15
C ALA A 407 11.09 18.74 42.03
N GLY A 408 9.94 18.33 41.48
CA GLY A 408 8.81 19.23 41.23
C GLY A 408 8.87 19.98 39.90
N ASN A 409 10.01 20.07 39.21
CA ASN A 409 10.05 20.62 37.86
C ASN A 409 9.44 19.65 36.82
N GLY A 410 8.99 20.18 35.68
CA GLY A 410 8.46 19.35 34.59
C GLY A 410 9.57 18.49 33.97
N ALA A 411 9.29 17.22 33.74
CA ALA A 411 10.23 16.30 33.09
C ALA A 411 9.90 16.18 31.60
N ARG A 412 10.91 16.31 30.75
CA ARG A 412 10.81 16.20 29.29
C ARG A 412 11.77 15.13 28.80
N PHE A 413 11.25 14.04 28.26
CA PHE A 413 12.08 13.00 27.67
C PHE A 413 12.14 13.24 26.16
N ILE A 414 13.34 13.31 25.60
CA ILE A 414 13.56 13.45 24.15
C ILE A 414 14.16 12.14 23.64
N ILE A 415 13.56 11.56 22.61
CA ILE A 415 13.92 10.25 22.08
C ILE A 415 14.13 10.35 20.57
N HIS A 416 15.36 10.11 20.12
CA HIS A 416 15.76 10.17 18.70
C HIS A 416 15.34 8.91 17.91
N GLY A 417 15.50 8.98 16.59
CA GLY A 417 15.12 7.94 15.64
C GLY A 417 16.22 6.94 15.29
N TRP A 418 16.05 6.31 14.12
CA TRP A 418 17.01 5.38 13.53
C TRP A 418 18.27 6.09 13.03
N ASN A 419 19.41 5.42 13.16
CA ASN A 419 20.74 5.91 12.83
C ASN A 419 21.13 7.24 13.51
N SER A 420 20.67 7.43 14.74
CA SER A 420 20.87 8.64 15.54
C SER A 420 21.40 8.35 16.94
N ASN A 421 21.85 9.39 17.64
CA ASN A 421 22.37 9.31 19.00
C ASN A 421 22.16 10.63 19.76
N GLN A 422 22.67 10.73 20.99
CA GLN A 422 22.62 11.93 21.84
C GLN A 422 23.05 13.24 21.18
N ASN A 423 23.95 13.20 20.20
CA ASN A 423 24.54 14.38 19.57
C ASN A 423 23.76 14.88 18.35
N THR A 424 22.75 14.14 17.88
CA THR A 424 21.99 14.54 16.68
C THR A 424 21.21 15.83 16.90
N GLY A 425 21.02 16.61 15.82
CA GLY A 425 20.44 17.94 15.85
C GLY A 425 19.10 18.04 16.59
N MET A 426 18.19 17.07 16.36
CA MET A 426 16.87 17.00 17.01
C MET A 426 16.95 17.14 18.54
N ASN A 427 17.87 16.40 19.18
CA ASN A 427 18.09 16.48 20.63
C ASN A 427 18.52 17.88 21.05
N THR A 428 19.42 18.50 20.30
CA THR A 428 19.93 19.84 20.59
C THR A 428 18.86 20.92 20.43
N PHE A 429 18.16 20.96 19.29
CA PHE A 429 17.18 22.02 19.03
C PHE A 429 16.01 21.96 20.02
N ILE A 430 15.46 20.75 20.25
CA ILE A 430 14.32 20.56 21.16
C ILE A 430 14.73 20.79 22.61
N ARG A 431 15.87 20.27 23.06
CA ARG A 431 16.37 20.53 24.42
C ARG A 431 16.53 22.04 24.66
N ASN A 432 17.14 22.73 23.71
CA ASN A 432 17.41 24.15 23.85
C ASN A 432 16.11 24.95 23.94
N SER A 433 15.15 24.70 23.04
CA SER A 433 13.86 25.41 23.06
C SER A 433 13.06 25.15 24.34
N LEU A 434 13.07 23.92 24.85
CA LEU A 434 12.45 23.58 26.14
C LEU A 434 13.13 24.31 27.31
N LEU A 435 14.47 24.29 27.38
CA LEU A 435 15.21 24.97 28.43
C LEU A 435 15.13 26.50 28.33
N ASP A 436 14.91 27.06 27.13
CA ASP A 436 14.63 28.48 26.98
C ASP A 436 13.25 28.83 27.56
N ARG A 437 12.26 27.94 27.37
CA ARG A 437 10.88 28.14 27.83
C ARG A 437 10.72 28.13 29.35
N ALA A 438 11.23 27.12 30.04
CA ALA A 438 11.08 26.99 31.49
C ALA A 438 12.17 26.12 32.13
N ASP A 439 12.19 26.11 33.47
CA ASP A 439 13.09 25.25 34.24
C ASP A 439 12.61 23.79 34.19
N HIS A 440 12.94 23.09 33.10
CA HIS A 440 12.67 21.66 32.95
C HIS A 440 13.85 20.78 33.36
N ASN A 441 13.52 19.55 33.75
CA ASN A 441 14.45 18.43 33.68
C ASN A 441 14.33 17.80 32.30
N VAL A 442 15.26 18.09 31.39
CA VAL A 442 15.25 17.52 30.04
C VAL A 442 16.16 16.30 30.02
N VAL A 443 15.60 15.12 29.77
CA VAL A 443 16.32 13.86 29.67
C VAL A 443 16.40 13.45 28.21
N VAL A 444 17.60 13.49 27.63
CA VAL A 444 17.86 12.89 26.32
C VAL A 444 18.03 11.38 26.53
N VAL A 445 17.22 10.59 25.85
CA VAL A 445 17.28 9.13 25.83
C VAL A 445 18.12 8.73 24.63
N ASP A 446 19.40 8.45 24.87
CA ASP A 446 20.29 7.95 23.85
C ASP A 446 20.25 6.43 23.80
N TRP A 447 19.73 5.91 22.71
CA TRP A 447 19.72 4.49 22.41
C TRP A 447 20.54 4.21 21.15
N GLY A 448 21.56 5.03 20.87
CA GLY A 448 22.45 4.93 19.71
C GLY A 448 23.10 3.57 19.55
N ALA A 449 23.46 2.89 20.65
CA ALA A 449 23.90 1.49 20.62
C ALA A 449 22.86 0.53 19.97
N GLY A 450 21.58 0.86 20.13
CA GLY A 450 20.45 0.17 19.52
C GLY A 450 20.04 0.71 18.14
N ALA A 451 20.22 2.01 17.90
CA ALA A 451 19.69 2.76 16.77
C ALA A 451 20.66 2.96 15.61
N GLN A 452 21.97 3.09 15.89
CA GLN A 452 23.04 3.29 14.91
C GLN A 452 23.46 1.96 14.29
N THR A 453 22.53 1.39 13.55
CA THR A 453 22.76 0.18 12.78
C THR A 453 22.30 0.44 11.36
N PRO A 454 23.04 -0.02 10.35
CA PRO A 454 22.52 0.00 9.00
C PRO A 454 21.27 -0.87 8.90
N ASN A 455 20.98 -1.80 9.81
CA ASN A 455 19.76 -2.61 9.77
C ASN A 455 18.57 -1.93 10.48
N TYR A 456 17.67 -1.33 9.71
CA TYR A 456 16.44 -0.72 10.26
C TYR A 456 15.56 -1.71 11.04
N LEU A 457 15.44 -2.97 10.61
CA LEU A 457 14.63 -3.98 11.32
C LEU A 457 15.20 -4.23 12.72
N THR A 458 16.52 -4.29 12.86
CA THR A 458 17.19 -4.43 14.16
C THR A 458 16.84 -3.26 15.08
N ALA A 459 16.96 -2.02 14.60
CA ALA A 459 16.59 -0.85 15.39
C ALA A 459 15.09 -0.83 15.73
N ARG A 460 14.23 -1.17 14.75
CA ARG A 460 12.77 -1.25 14.92
C ARG A 460 12.38 -2.28 16.00
N ASN A 461 13.00 -3.46 16.00
CA ASN A 461 12.70 -4.50 16.99
C ASN A 461 13.18 -4.14 18.41
N ARG A 462 14.11 -3.18 18.54
CA ARG A 462 14.57 -2.66 19.84
C ARG A 462 13.62 -1.61 20.44
N VAL A 463 12.69 -1.05 19.66
CA VAL A 463 11.76 0.02 20.08
C VAL A 463 11.02 -0.32 21.38
N GLY A 464 10.45 -1.53 21.48
CA GLY A 464 9.72 -1.97 22.67
C GLY A 464 10.63 -2.06 23.91
N ALA A 465 11.85 -2.58 23.74
CA ALA A 465 12.82 -2.70 24.82
C ALA A 465 13.31 -1.33 25.33
N VAL A 466 13.57 -0.38 24.42
CA VAL A 466 13.91 1.01 24.79
C VAL A 466 12.73 1.68 25.49
N GLY A 467 11.50 1.48 25.01
CA GLY A 467 10.29 1.99 25.68
C GLY A 467 10.14 1.44 27.10
N ALA A 468 10.43 0.16 27.30
CA ALA A 468 10.45 -0.47 28.62
C ALA A 468 11.55 0.11 29.53
N ALA A 469 12.73 0.43 29.02
CA ALA A 469 13.79 1.10 29.77
C ALA A 469 13.36 2.51 30.24
N VAL A 470 12.78 3.31 29.34
CA VAL A 470 12.23 4.64 29.68
C VAL A 470 11.14 4.52 30.75
N ALA A 471 10.19 3.59 30.57
CA ALA A 471 9.13 3.36 31.53
C ALA A 471 9.65 2.92 32.90
N ARG A 472 10.64 2.03 32.95
CA ARG A 472 11.29 1.60 34.19
C ARG A 472 11.94 2.76 34.93
N LEU A 473 12.66 3.63 34.22
CA LEU A 473 13.27 4.81 34.84
C LEU A 473 12.20 5.74 35.41
N VAL A 474 11.15 6.06 34.65
CA VAL A 474 10.04 6.90 35.11
C VAL A 474 9.31 6.27 36.31
N ASN A 475 9.06 4.96 36.27
CA ASN A 475 8.45 4.21 37.37
C ASN A 475 9.33 4.24 38.64
N ALA A 476 10.65 4.08 38.51
CA ALA A 476 11.60 4.17 39.61
C ALA A 476 11.62 5.58 40.22
N MET A 477 11.66 6.63 39.38
CA MET A 477 11.58 8.02 39.83
C MET A 477 10.26 8.35 40.51
N ARG A 478 9.14 7.78 40.04
CA ARG A 478 7.83 7.90 40.70
C ARG A 478 7.85 7.26 42.08
N THR A 479 8.31 6.02 42.19
CA THR A 479 8.41 5.31 43.47
C THR A 479 9.33 6.05 44.45
N ALA A 480 10.39 6.68 43.94
CA ALA A 480 11.33 7.49 44.72
C ALA A 480 10.84 8.92 45.02
N ALA A 481 9.60 9.27 44.62
CA ALA A 481 9.00 10.60 44.74
C ALA A 481 9.82 11.74 44.09
N LEU A 482 10.58 11.43 43.03
CA LEU A 482 11.38 12.40 42.28
C LEU A 482 10.59 13.09 41.15
N THR A 483 9.57 12.41 40.62
CA THR A 483 8.62 12.96 39.63
C THR A 483 7.28 12.24 39.70
N ALA A 484 6.21 12.90 39.25
CA ALA A 484 4.92 12.25 39.01
C ALA A 484 4.72 12.07 37.50
N PRO A 485 4.13 10.96 37.03
CA PRO A 485 3.84 10.75 35.61
C PRO A 485 3.08 11.92 34.96
N ALA A 486 2.13 12.53 35.68
CA ALA A 486 1.37 13.70 35.21
C ALA A 486 2.22 14.98 34.99
N ARG A 487 3.52 14.96 35.29
CA ARG A 487 4.48 16.04 34.98
C ARG A 487 5.48 15.67 33.88
N VAL A 488 5.38 14.45 33.35
CA VAL A 488 6.23 13.91 32.30
C VAL A 488 5.60 14.19 30.94
N ILE A 489 6.38 14.75 30.02
CA ILE A 489 6.08 14.78 28.59
C ILE A 489 7.18 14.02 27.88
N ILE A 490 6.79 13.18 26.92
CA ILE A 490 7.73 12.42 26.08
C ILE A 490 7.64 12.94 24.65
N ILE A 491 8.77 13.29 24.06
CA ILE A 491 8.91 13.78 22.70
C ILE A 491 9.76 12.77 21.91
N GLY A 492 9.19 12.20 20.85
CA GLY A 492 9.84 11.16 20.07
C GLY A 492 9.82 11.43 18.58
N HIS A 493 10.98 11.35 17.93
CA HIS A 493 11.11 11.49 16.48
C HIS A 493 11.22 10.13 15.81
N SER A 494 10.59 9.92 14.64
CA SER A 494 10.76 8.70 13.84
C SER A 494 10.47 7.44 14.68
N LEU A 495 11.40 6.47 14.78
CA LEU A 495 11.27 5.31 15.69
C LEU A 495 11.08 5.72 17.16
N GLY A 496 11.67 6.82 17.60
CA GLY A 496 11.51 7.41 18.93
C GLY A 496 10.07 7.82 19.25
N GLY A 497 9.25 8.13 18.23
CA GLY A 497 7.81 8.36 18.40
C GLY A 497 7.09 7.10 18.90
N HIS A 498 7.48 5.93 18.41
CA HIS A 498 6.95 4.65 18.87
C HIS A 498 7.57 4.21 20.20
N VAL A 499 8.85 4.47 20.44
CA VAL A 499 9.47 4.29 21.78
C VAL A 499 8.66 5.06 22.83
N SER A 500 8.25 6.29 22.52
CA SER A 500 7.43 7.12 23.39
C SER A 500 6.09 6.48 23.71
N GLY A 501 5.42 5.90 22.70
CA GLY A 501 4.17 5.17 22.88
C GLY A 501 4.33 3.91 23.74
N HIS A 502 5.38 3.11 23.50
CA HIS A 502 5.72 1.94 24.32
C HIS A 502 6.01 2.32 25.77
N ALA A 503 6.75 3.40 26.01
CA ALA A 503 6.99 3.93 27.34
C ALA A 503 5.66 4.32 28.03
N GLY A 504 4.79 5.05 27.32
CA GLY A 504 3.48 5.46 27.83
C GLY A 504 2.60 4.28 28.28
N LYS A 505 2.59 3.19 27.51
CA LYS A 505 1.86 1.94 27.86
C LYS A 505 2.39 1.26 29.12
N LEU A 506 3.68 1.35 29.40
CA LEU A 506 4.37 0.61 30.47
C LEU A 506 4.60 1.45 31.75
N ILE A 507 4.44 2.77 31.68
CA ILE A 507 4.47 3.63 32.86
C ILE A 507 3.22 3.34 33.70
N THR A 508 3.44 2.99 34.95
CA THR A 508 2.37 2.62 35.88
C THR A 508 1.84 3.86 36.60
N GLY A 509 0.62 3.78 37.13
CA GLY A 509 -0.04 4.89 37.82
C GLY A 509 -0.78 5.82 36.84
N PRO A 510 -0.92 7.13 37.16
CA PRO A 510 -1.48 8.08 36.22
C PRO A 510 -0.70 8.10 34.90
N GLN A 511 -1.39 8.30 33.78
CA GLN A 511 -0.75 8.46 32.48
C GLN A 511 0.19 9.67 32.47
N VAL A 512 1.19 9.63 31.59
CA VAL A 512 2.02 10.81 31.32
C VAL A 512 1.20 11.95 30.74
N ALA A 513 1.63 13.19 30.98
CA ALA A 513 0.85 14.38 30.62
C ALA A 513 0.64 14.50 29.11
N ALA A 514 1.69 14.23 28.32
CA ALA A 514 1.59 14.24 26.88
C ALA A 514 2.68 13.39 26.21
N ILE A 515 2.37 12.89 25.01
CA ILE A 515 3.36 12.41 24.04
C ILE A 515 3.27 13.27 22.77
N TYR A 516 4.40 13.82 22.34
CA TYR A 516 4.53 14.50 21.05
C TYR A 516 5.40 13.65 20.13
N ALA A 517 4.85 13.22 19.00
CA ALA A 517 5.57 12.47 17.99
C ALA A 517 5.89 13.37 16.79
N THR A 518 7.17 13.61 16.56
CA THR A 518 7.65 14.37 15.42
C THR A 518 7.91 13.39 14.27
N ASP A 519 6.97 13.32 13.34
CA ASP A 519 6.96 12.41 12.19
C ASP A 519 7.27 10.94 12.58
N PRO A 520 6.38 10.28 13.37
CA PRO A 520 6.60 8.90 13.80
C PRO A 520 6.81 7.99 12.60
N ALA A 521 7.72 7.01 12.68
CA ALA A 521 8.11 6.22 11.51
C ALA A 521 6.97 5.37 10.93
N GLY A 522 6.85 5.34 9.60
CA GLY A 522 5.88 4.51 8.89
C GLY A 522 6.30 3.05 8.73
N PRO A 523 7.51 2.75 8.21
CA PRO A 523 7.91 1.39 7.87
C PRO A 523 7.82 0.42 9.05
N LEU A 524 7.25 -0.76 8.82
CA LEU A 524 7.10 -1.85 9.82
C LEU A 524 6.24 -1.51 11.04
N PHE A 525 5.42 -0.46 10.99
CA PHE A 525 4.35 -0.18 11.96
C PHE A 525 2.99 -0.27 11.26
N ASN A 526 1.99 -0.86 11.94
CA ASN A 526 0.68 -1.14 11.34
C ASN A 526 -0.44 -0.41 12.10
N ILE A 527 -1.36 0.23 11.36
CA ILE A 527 -2.54 0.90 11.92
C ILE A 527 -3.40 -0.05 12.77
N ASN A 528 -3.41 -1.35 12.48
CA ASN A 528 -4.22 -2.32 13.21
C ASN A 528 -3.51 -2.93 14.43
N THR A 529 -2.28 -2.51 14.74
CA THR A 529 -1.50 -3.05 15.86
C THR A 529 -1.15 -1.95 16.88
N PRO A 530 -2.14 -1.32 17.55
CA PRO A 530 -1.91 -0.20 18.46
C PRO A 530 -1.02 -0.55 19.66
N THR A 531 -0.87 -1.82 19.99
CA THR A 531 0.06 -2.31 21.03
C THR A 531 1.53 -2.15 20.64
N ASP A 532 1.83 -2.11 19.35
CA ASP A 532 3.20 -2.14 18.80
C ASP A 532 3.69 -0.77 18.29
N ARG A 533 2.79 0.22 18.23
CA ARG A 533 3.07 1.59 17.78
C ARG A 533 2.56 2.62 18.77
N LEU A 534 2.82 3.89 18.49
CA LEU A 534 2.16 5.01 19.16
C LEU A 534 0.65 4.95 18.93
N HIS A 535 -0.13 5.18 19.98
CA HIS A 535 -1.59 5.21 19.95
C HIS A 535 -2.15 6.35 20.82
N SER A 536 -3.38 6.77 20.54
CA SER A 536 -4.04 7.86 21.27
C SER A 536 -4.10 7.62 22.78
N THR A 537 -4.23 6.37 23.22
CA THR A 537 -4.34 5.96 24.63
C THR A 537 -3.02 5.91 25.40
N ASP A 538 -1.89 6.25 24.80
CA ASP A 538 -0.58 6.07 25.44
C ASP A 538 -0.24 7.17 26.47
N ALA A 539 -1.00 8.27 26.47
CA ALA A 539 -0.86 9.39 27.39
C ALA A 539 -2.20 10.11 27.57
N VAL A 540 -2.26 11.07 28.50
CA VAL A 540 -3.43 11.95 28.65
C VAL A 540 -3.70 12.73 27.34
N TYR A 541 -2.63 13.18 26.68
CA TYR A 541 -2.68 13.81 25.37
C TYR A 541 -1.62 13.23 24.44
N THR A 542 -1.95 13.04 23.17
CA THR A 542 -0.99 12.57 22.16
C THR A 542 -1.14 13.41 20.90
N GLU A 543 -0.02 13.87 20.36
CA GLU A 543 0.02 14.70 19.17
C GLU A 543 1.05 14.17 18.18
N ALA A 544 0.70 14.09 16.91
CA ALA A 544 1.62 13.71 15.85
C ALA A 544 1.75 14.86 14.84
N LEU A 545 2.99 15.20 14.48
CA LEU A 545 3.33 16.14 13.42
C LEU A 545 3.78 15.32 12.21
N HIS A 546 2.94 15.24 11.19
CA HIS A 546 3.22 14.49 9.97
C HIS A 546 3.83 15.42 8.94
N THR A 547 5.11 15.25 8.63
CA THR A 547 5.83 16.09 7.66
C THR A 547 6.31 15.33 6.44
N ASN A 548 6.44 14.00 6.55
CA ASN A 548 6.78 13.08 5.45
C ASN A 548 5.91 11.81 5.46
N ALA A 549 4.61 11.98 5.72
CA ALA A 549 3.60 10.93 5.73
C ALA A 549 3.60 10.10 4.44
N GLY A 550 3.62 8.77 4.61
CA GLY A 550 3.53 7.81 3.51
C GLY A 550 4.85 7.51 2.80
N VAL A 551 5.95 8.16 3.21
CA VAL A 551 7.30 7.86 2.71
C VAL A 551 8.17 7.34 3.87
N LEU A 552 8.60 8.21 4.79
CA LEU A 552 9.31 7.82 6.02
C LEU A 552 8.41 7.91 7.26
N GLY A 553 7.47 8.86 7.28
CA GLY A 553 6.51 9.05 8.36
C GLY A 553 5.25 8.19 8.20
N PHE A 554 4.65 7.83 9.33
CA PHE A 554 3.36 7.17 9.42
C PHE A 554 2.28 8.12 8.89
N ASP A 555 1.37 7.64 8.04
CA ASP A 555 0.48 8.50 7.27
C ASP A 555 -0.87 8.76 7.95
N GLN A 556 -1.44 7.77 8.64
CA GLN A 556 -2.76 7.89 9.27
C GLN A 556 -2.74 8.66 10.60
N PRO A 557 -3.88 9.27 11.01
CA PRO A 557 -4.00 9.99 12.27
C PRO A 557 -4.09 9.03 13.48
N ILE A 558 -2.94 8.65 14.04
CA ILE A 558 -2.82 7.63 15.12
C ILE A 558 -2.89 8.18 16.56
N THR A 559 -3.01 9.50 16.72
CA THR A 559 -2.96 10.23 18.00
C THR A 559 -4.28 10.94 18.30
N HIS A 560 -4.39 11.61 19.46
CA HIS A 560 -5.54 12.46 19.75
C HIS A 560 -5.69 13.57 18.70
N ALA A 561 -4.60 14.29 18.44
CA ALA A 561 -4.54 15.29 17.38
C ALA A 561 -3.40 14.96 16.40
N SER A 562 -3.67 15.07 15.10
CA SER A 562 -2.67 14.85 14.05
C SER A 562 -2.61 16.07 13.13
N PHE A 563 -1.42 16.65 13.00
CA PHE A 563 -1.18 17.86 12.23
C PHE A 563 -0.40 17.52 10.95
N TYR A 564 -0.85 18.05 9.83
CA TYR A 564 -0.28 17.82 8.49
C TYR A 564 0.16 19.15 7.88
N PRO A 565 1.27 19.75 8.36
CA PRO A 565 1.86 20.94 7.75
C PRO A 565 2.16 20.69 6.27
N ASN A 566 1.69 21.59 5.42
CA ASN A 566 1.87 21.53 3.97
C ASN A 566 1.41 20.18 3.36
N TRP A 567 0.25 19.69 3.84
CA TRP A 567 -0.32 18.37 3.48
C TRP A 567 0.47 17.16 3.98
N GLY A 568 1.46 17.41 4.84
CA GLY A 568 2.22 16.39 5.57
C GLY A 568 3.11 15.51 4.72
N THR A 569 3.39 15.87 3.47
CA THR A 569 4.20 15.07 2.52
C THR A 569 5.51 15.75 2.17
N THR A 570 5.44 16.96 1.60
CA THR A 570 6.61 17.75 1.18
C THR A 570 6.61 19.08 1.90
N GLN A 571 7.79 19.51 2.36
CA GLN A 571 7.91 20.73 3.15
C GLN A 571 8.60 21.86 2.35
N PRO A 572 8.10 23.11 2.42
CA PRO A 572 8.76 24.25 1.84
C PRO A 572 10.22 24.36 2.30
N GLY A 573 11.12 24.70 1.39
CA GLY A 573 12.56 24.79 1.67
C GLY A 573 13.32 23.46 1.67
N CYS A 574 12.69 22.35 1.28
CA CYS A 574 13.38 21.07 1.08
C CYS A 574 13.85 20.80 -0.36
N GLY A 575 13.54 21.68 -1.32
CA GLY A 575 13.96 21.52 -2.72
C GLY A 575 13.49 20.20 -3.33
N THR A 576 14.37 19.52 -4.07
CA THR A 576 14.13 18.20 -4.65
C THR A 576 14.37 17.11 -3.59
N ASP A 577 13.41 16.95 -2.68
CA ASP A 577 13.48 16.02 -1.54
C ASP A 577 13.13 14.58 -1.95
N ALA A 578 13.92 14.00 -2.85
CA ALA A 578 13.64 12.69 -3.45
C ALA A 578 13.60 11.54 -2.42
N THR A 579 14.27 11.69 -1.29
CA THR A 579 14.36 10.69 -0.22
C THR A 579 13.37 10.93 0.92
N GLY A 580 12.78 12.13 0.99
CA GLY A 580 11.91 12.56 2.07
C GLY A 580 12.64 12.92 3.38
N ALA A 581 13.98 12.81 3.43
CA ALA A 581 14.76 13.05 4.64
C ALA A 581 14.58 14.47 5.19
N CYS A 582 14.63 15.47 4.29
CA CYS A 582 14.46 16.86 4.70
C CYS A 582 13.06 17.12 5.27
N ALA A 583 12.02 16.59 4.61
CA ALA A 583 10.66 16.67 5.10
C ALA A 583 10.49 15.91 6.42
N HIS A 584 11.13 14.75 6.60
CA HIS A 584 11.06 13.96 7.83
C HIS A 584 11.61 14.73 9.03
N GLU A 585 12.80 15.31 8.90
CA GLU A 585 13.45 16.11 9.93
C GLU A 585 12.73 17.43 10.24
N ARG A 586 11.98 17.97 9.27
CA ARG A 586 11.29 19.26 9.43
C ARG A 586 10.34 19.29 10.63
N SER A 587 9.76 18.14 10.98
CA SER A 587 8.91 17.98 12.16
C SER A 587 9.62 18.41 13.46
N ASN A 588 10.92 18.15 13.59
CA ASN A 588 11.71 18.52 14.77
C ASN A 588 11.89 20.03 14.88
N LEU A 589 12.12 20.70 13.74
CA LEU A 589 12.27 22.15 13.69
C LEU A 589 10.94 22.86 13.95
N PHE A 590 9.85 22.37 13.37
CA PHE A 590 8.50 22.87 13.65
C PHE A 590 8.13 22.71 15.12
N TYR A 591 8.37 21.52 15.70
CA TYR A 591 8.12 21.30 17.12
C TYR A 591 8.97 22.24 17.98
N SER A 592 10.28 22.33 17.73
CA SER A 592 11.18 23.21 18.49
C SER A 592 10.77 24.68 18.45
N GLU A 593 10.35 25.19 17.28
CA GLU A 593 9.83 26.57 17.17
C GLU A 593 8.49 26.74 17.90
N SER A 594 7.60 25.74 17.82
CA SER A 594 6.28 25.77 18.48
C SER A 594 6.34 25.78 20.00
N VAL A 595 7.44 25.30 20.61
CA VAL A 595 7.64 25.38 22.08
C VAL A 595 7.53 26.83 22.55
N ASN A 596 8.11 27.77 21.80
CA ASN A 596 8.15 29.19 22.16
C ASN A 596 7.26 30.08 21.25
N SER A 597 6.40 29.48 20.42
CA SER A 597 5.53 30.18 19.48
C SER A 597 4.15 29.53 19.42
N ASN A 598 3.10 30.33 19.57
CA ASN A 598 1.71 29.88 19.36
C ASN A 598 1.22 30.08 17.91
N ARG A 599 2.11 30.47 16.99
CA ARG A 599 1.78 30.92 15.63
C ARG A 599 1.63 29.79 14.60
N PHE A 600 1.80 28.53 14.98
CA PHE A 600 1.46 27.39 14.11
C PHE A 600 -0.05 27.14 14.12
N VAL A 601 -0.83 28.17 13.81
CA VAL A 601 -2.29 28.10 13.80
C VAL A 601 -2.74 27.21 12.65
N SER A 602 -3.51 26.20 12.99
CA SER A 602 -3.98 25.14 12.09
C SER A 602 -5.49 25.12 12.09
N ARG A 603 -6.08 24.85 10.92
CA ARG A 603 -7.52 24.62 10.79
C ARG A 603 -7.81 23.14 10.90
N GLN A 604 -8.88 22.80 11.61
CA GLN A 604 -9.34 21.42 11.71
C GLN A 604 -10.04 21.00 10.41
N CYS A 605 -9.68 19.85 9.88
CA CYS A 605 -10.32 19.19 8.75
C CYS A 605 -11.38 18.19 9.27
N THR A 606 -12.36 17.83 8.45
CA THR A 606 -13.39 16.86 8.84
C THR A 606 -12.82 15.45 9.02
N GLY A 607 -11.70 15.15 8.39
CA GLY A 607 -10.98 13.89 8.53
C GLY A 607 -9.76 13.82 7.61
N TYR A 608 -9.06 12.69 7.69
CA TYR A 608 -7.82 12.45 6.95
C TYR A 608 -8.00 12.48 5.42
N ALA A 609 -9.18 12.09 4.91
CA ALA A 609 -9.51 12.17 3.48
C ALA A 609 -9.36 13.59 2.89
N GLN A 610 -9.52 14.64 3.70
CA GLN A 610 -9.32 16.03 3.27
C GLN A 610 -7.85 16.42 3.15
N ILE A 611 -6.97 15.75 3.91
CA ILE A 611 -5.53 15.90 3.76
C ILE A 611 -5.06 15.24 2.46
N THR A 612 -5.49 13.99 2.22
CA THR A 612 -5.07 13.23 1.03
C THR A 612 -5.61 13.82 -0.28
N SER A 613 -6.83 14.38 -0.25
CA SER A 613 -7.41 15.10 -1.39
C SER A 613 -6.91 16.55 -1.54
N ARG A 614 -6.01 17.01 -0.67
CA ARG A 614 -5.47 18.38 -0.65
C ARG A 614 -6.57 19.46 -0.60
N ASN A 615 -7.66 19.18 0.10
CA ASN A 615 -8.79 20.09 0.24
C ASN A 615 -9.35 20.04 1.66
N CYS A 616 -8.97 21.02 2.48
CA CYS A 616 -9.46 21.20 3.84
C CYS A 616 -10.14 22.57 3.97
N PRO A 617 -11.45 22.67 3.73
CA PRO A 617 -12.18 23.94 3.86
C PRO A 617 -12.21 24.45 5.31
N GLY A 618 -11.97 23.58 6.29
CA GLY A 618 -11.99 23.91 7.71
C GLY A 618 -13.37 23.70 8.34
N THR A 619 -13.41 23.25 9.59
CA THR A 619 -14.66 23.13 10.37
C THR A 619 -15.04 24.41 11.12
N GLY A 620 -14.21 25.46 11.00
CA GLY A 620 -14.27 26.66 11.85
C GLY A 620 -13.46 26.53 13.16
N THR A 621 -13.01 25.33 13.52
CA THR A 621 -12.13 25.12 14.68
C THR A 621 -10.66 25.34 14.31
N THR A 622 -9.94 26.09 15.14
CA THR A 622 -8.50 26.30 15.00
C THR A 622 -7.74 25.78 16.22
N ALA A 623 -6.50 25.37 16.01
CA ALA A 623 -5.61 24.94 17.07
C ALA A 623 -4.15 25.22 16.72
N SER A 624 -3.31 25.46 17.73
CA SER A 624 -1.86 25.61 17.52
C SER A 624 -1.19 24.23 17.53
N MET A 625 -0.35 23.94 16.53
CA MET A 625 0.50 22.73 16.48
C MET A 625 1.65 22.84 17.48
N GLY A 626 2.00 21.75 18.14
CA GLY A 626 3.16 21.60 19.02
C GLY A 626 3.05 22.28 20.39
N GLY A 627 4.16 22.75 20.96
CA GLY A 627 4.21 23.37 22.29
C GLY A 627 4.64 22.44 23.42
N ASP A 628 4.50 22.92 24.67
CA ASP A 628 5.05 22.29 25.90
C ASP A 628 3.98 21.96 26.97
N ALA A 629 2.74 21.74 26.58
CA ALA A 629 1.66 21.43 27.53
C ALA A 629 0.64 20.48 26.93
N GLY A 630 0.21 19.48 27.71
CA GLY A 630 -0.90 18.61 27.32
C GLY A 630 -2.13 19.44 26.97
N LYS A 631 -2.75 19.13 25.84
CA LYS A 631 -3.95 19.80 25.33
C LYS A 631 -5.15 18.87 25.43
N SER A 632 -6.36 19.42 25.32
CA SER A 632 -7.58 18.65 25.13
C SER A 632 -8.07 18.82 23.69
N LEU A 633 -7.20 18.49 22.74
CA LEU A 633 -7.45 18.65 21.31
C LEU A 633 -7.66 17.29 20.65
N ARG A 634 -8.62 17.20 19.71
CA ARG A 634 -8.85 15.98 18.92
C ARG A 634 -9.08 16.28 17.44
N GLY A 635 -8.61 15.38 16.59
CA GLY A 635 -8.90 15.38 15.15
C GLY A 635 -7.70 15.66 14.26
N VAL A 636 -7.99 15.98 13.01
CA VAL A 636 -7.01 16.16 11.93
C VAL A 636 -6.89 17.65 11.62
N PHE A 637 -5.67 18.16 11.52
CA PHE A 637 -5.40 19.58 11.34
C PHE A 637 -4.46 19.83 10.17
N PHE A 638 -4.74 20.90 9.43
CA PHE A 638 -3.90 21.38 8.33
C PHE A 638 -3.40 22.79 8.64
N LEU A 639 -2.18 23.07 8.23
CA LEU A 639 -1.55 24.38 8.25
C LEU A 639 -0.51 24.48 7.13
N GLU A 640 -0.11 25.71 6.81
CA GLU A 640 1.01 25.99 5.92
C GLU A 640 2.16 26.61 6.71
N THR A 641 3.39 26.35 6.29
CA THR A 641 4.60 26.90 6.92
C THR A 641 5.46 27.63 5.90
N ASN A 642 6.37 28.49 6.38
CA ASN A 642 7.41 29.08 5.56
C ASN A 642 8.50 28.03 5.22
N ALA A 643 9.36 28.38 4.26
CA ALA A 643 10.50 27.54 3.85
C ALA A 643 11.69 27.60 4.83
N ALA A 644 11.78 28.68 5.62
CA ALA A 644 12.83 28.94 6.60
C ALA A 644 12.20 29.49 7.89
N SER A 645 12.95 29.43 9.00
CA SER A 645 12.51 29.98 10.28
C SER A 645 12.41 31.52 10.22
N PRO A 646 11.39 32.17 10.83
CA PRO A 646 10.27 31.54 11.53
C PRO A 646 9.36 30.78 10.56
N PHE A 647 9.15 29.50 10.83
CA PHE A 647 8.34 28.61 10.00
C PHE A 647 6.86 28.90 10.16
N ALA A 648 6.44 29.35 11.34
CA ALA A 648 5.06 29.68 11.63
C ALA A 648 4.58 30.92 10.82
N ARG A 649 3.41 30.82 10.19
CA ARG A 649 2.81 31.91 9.40
C ARG A 649 1.87 32.82 10.19
N GLY A 650 1.35 32.37 11.34
CA GLY A 650 0.39 33.12 12.14
C GLY A 650 -1.04 32.70 11.87
#